data_AF-A0A0J7N900-F1
#
_entry.id   AF-A0A0J7N900-F1
#
_cell.length_a   1.000
_cell.length_b   1.000
_cell.length_c   1.000
_cell.angle_alpha   90.00
_cell.angle_beta   90.00
_cell.angle_gamma   90.00
#
_symmetry.space_group_name_H-M   'P 1'
#
loop_
_entity.id
_entity.type
_entity.pdbx_description
1 polymer ?
#
loop_
_entity_poly.entity_id
_entity_poly.type
_entity_poly.pdbx_seq_one_letter_code
_entity_poly.pdbx_strand_id
1 'polypeptide(L)'
;MGHMTEVDASFDQTPFVHYLPHYGVLWENNRTIKLRVVFNGSSRTSNGLSLNDILHAGAKLQIDMCDILLWTRTHKVLFSADIVKMFRQIAVHPDDWDLQRILWYERDEQLLAYRLTTVTYGLKCAPFLALRILQQLVSEEGHRYLKAVIPMTKGRYVDDIFGGADSPSEARDIIQQLTRLCDAEGFPLQKWSSNCPELLPKSNEERPTDIEIEPTLCKILGLVWRPCSDTLHFSSTVPDIATFTKRAIASDIAKLYDLLGLISPILIRAKTILQDLWLLKTGWDKPLPTELQERWSAFRQQLLQLEPLSIPRWLDIVRSDTSRIEIHGFSDASQLAMAAAVYIKAPSNDNAFSVQLVCSKTRVAPLKRLTIPRLELTAALLLARLITRTTKALELPEAPVFCWSDSTVTLTWIIAYPSRWKDFVRNRVSAIQEILPNGSWRFVPGKENLADLASRGLRPDQLLHHDLWWKGPKWLSKSQASWPSTGYRPAPDSNLEERSGYVMVAAACQPPCWELLRKYSSLTRLLRVTATCRRFLFCVRKVPQSSPSNYPLTLIEIQQSCALWMRIVRAWFHEEIRLLVRGGQLPKSNSLVRLTPFIDRHGLLRVGGRLHNAQIGIEAKHPLILPRRSPLTTLVIEDAHRRSLHGGTQVTLSLLRETFWIIGGRAPVRSHILRCGRCASYRGIRAKQLMGQLPSARVTPARPFYNSGLDYAGPVTLKTWKGRAARSYKGYLAIFVCLATSAVHIEVVTDYTTDAFIAAYKRFSGRRGICATLQSDCGTNFVGADVELKRLFQQSSQELGSLASLLANDGTEWKFNPPSAPHFGGKWEAAVKSVKFHLKRVLGDTAVTYEEMTTVVVQIEAVLNSRPLSPLSDDVNDYAVLTPGHFLMGQAPTAIPEPNLSTEPLSRLTRWQLLRQAVEHFWTRWSSECLQRYQAISKWHHPANEIKEGSVVLITDERYPPGKWPLARVIQLHPGPDGLTRVVTLRISTSIYKRPIAKLCVSPTDPDPAYSTTLLSKAGGNVSEMVIDADHGGLND
;
A
#
# COMPACT_ATOMS: atom_id res chain seq x y z
N MET A 1 -34.26 -40.59 -15.61
CA MET A 1 -33.47 -39.45 -15.10
C MET A 1 -34.30 -38.21 -14.76
N GLY A 2 -35.53 -38.01 -15.27
CA GLY A 2 -36.41 -36.91 -14.77
C GLY A 2 -35.91 -35.47 -14.99
N HIS A 3 -34.80 -35.30 -15.74
CA HIS A 3 -34.05 -34.04 -15.89
C HIS A 3 -34.74 -32.95 -16.73
N MET A 4 -35.91 -33.24 -17.30
CA MET A 4 -36.78 -32.29 -17.97
C MET A 4 -38.24 -32.71 -17.86
N THR A 5 -39.14 -31.73 -17.88
CA THR A 5 -40.59 -31.90 -17.88
C THR A 5 -41.20 -31.04 -18.98
N GLU A 6 -42.24 -31.54 -19.65
CA GLU A 6 -43.00 -30.76 -20.63
C GLU A 6 -43.70 -29.56 -19.96
N VAL A 7 -44.00 -28.53 -20.74
CA VAL A 7 -44.73 -27.34 -20.27
C VAL A 7 -46.17 -27.42 -20.77
N ASP A 8 -47.13 -27.56 -19.86
CA ASP A 8 -48.55 -27.44 -20.17
C ASP A 8 -48.85 -26.07 -20.80
N ALA A 9 -49.52 -26.07 -21.95
CA ALA A 9 -49.90 -24.86 -22.68
C ALA A 9 -50.87 -23.93 -21.91
N SER A 10 -51.41 -24.37 -20.77
CA SER A 10 -52.27 -23.61 -19.87
C SER A 10 -51.52 -22.75 -18.84
N PHE A 11 -50.18 -22.90 -18.71
CA PHE A 11 -49.38 -22.32 -17.61
C PHE A 11 -48.51 -21.10 -17.97
N ASP A 12 -48.82 -20.38 -19.06
CA ASP A 12 -48.05 -19.20 -19.51
C ASP A 12 -48.32 -17.90 -18.71
N GLN A 13 -48.64 -18.02 -17.41
CA GLN A 13 -48.84 -16.89 -16.48
C GLN A 13 -47.59 -16.52 -15.66
N THR A 14 -46.47 -17.25 -15.81
CA THR A 14 -45.24 -16.96 -15.06
C THR A 14 -44.52 -15.72 -15.60
N PRO A 15 -44.23 -14.68 -14.77
CA PRO A 15 -43.74 -13.39 -15.26
C PRO A 15 -42.30 -13.39 -15.79
N PHE A 16 -41.53 -14.45 -15.54
CA PHE A 16 -40.12 -14.57 -15.96
C PHE A 16 -39.89 -15.92 -16.64
N VAL A 17 -39.76 -15.90 -17.97
CA VAL A 17 -39.50 -17.10 -18.78
C VAL A 17 -38.27 -16.85 -19.66
N HIS A 18 -37.40 -17.85 -19.80
CA HIS A 18 -36.25 -17.80 -20.70
C HIS A 18 -36.05 -19.15 -21.44
N TYR A 19 -35.92 -19.07 -22.76
CA TYR A 19 -35.64 -20.19 -23.63
C TYR A 19 -34.14 -20.26 -23.97
N LEU A 20 -33.48 -21.33 -23.54
CA LEU A 20 -32.07 -21.62 -23.80
C LEU A 20 -31.86 -22.20 -25.19
N PRO A 21 -31.12 -21.51 -26.09
CA PRO A 21 -30.71 -22.09 -27.36
C PRO A 21 -29.77 -23.27 -27.12
N HIS A 22 -29.97 -24.35 -27.86
CA HIS A 22 -29.11 -25.53 -27.78
C HIS A 22 -28.89 -26.14 -29.15
N TYR A 23 -27.79 -26.88 -29.29
CA TYR A 23 -27.43 -27.57 -30.53
C TYR A 23 -26.63 -28.84 -30.24
N GLY A 24 -26.67 -29.79 -31.16
CA GLY A 24 -25.87 -31.01 -31.09
C GLY A 24 -24.47 -30.81 -31.65
N VAL A 25 -23.45 -31.26 -30.92
CA VAL A 25 -22.08 -31.44 -31.41
C VAL A 25 -21.81 -32.94 -31.49
N LEU A 26 -21.58 -33.44 -32.70
CA LEU A 26 -21.10 -34.80 -32.90
C LEU A 26 -19.63 -34.88 -32.47
N TRP A 27 -19.35 -35.76 -31.50
CA TRP A 27 -17.99 -36.08 -31.13
C TRP A 27 -17.63 -37.47 -31.66
N GLU A 28 -16.80 -37.47 -32.69
CA GLU A 28 -16.25 -38.68 -33.30
C GLU A 28 -14.91 -39.01 -32.64
N ASN A 29 -14.84 -40.19 -32.05
CA ASN A 29 -13.60 -40.85 -31.66
C ASN A 29 -13.59 -42.20 -32.36
N ASN A 30 -12.42 -42.78 -32.67
CA ASN A 30 -12.22 -43.96 -33.55
C ASN A 30 -13.03 -45.25 -33.24
N ARG A 31 -13.90 -45.26 -32.22
CA ARG A 31 -14.77 -46.37 -31.81
C ARG A 31 -16.24 -45.98 -31.54
N THR A 32 -16.57 -44.70 -31.38
CA THR A 32 -17.94 -44.26 -31.03
C THR A 32 -18.24 -42.85 -31.54
N ILE A 33 -19.42 -42.67 -32.14
CA ILE A 33 -20.00 -41.34 -32.38
C ILE A 33 -20.89 -41.00 -31.17
N LYS A 34 -20.48 -40.05 -30.33
CA LYS A 34 -21.27 -39.60 -29.16
C LYS A 34 -21.79 -38.18 -29.41
N LEU A 35 -23.11 -38.03 -29.56
CA LEU A 35 -23.76 -36.72 -29.67
C LEU A 35 -23.76 -36.01 -28.31
N ARG A 36 -23.19 -34.80 -28.24
CA ARG A 36 -23.24 -33.94 -27.05
C ARG A 36 -24.12 -32.72 -27.34
N VAL A 37 -25.19 -32.54 -26.58
CA VAL A 37 -25.95 -31.29 -26.59
C VAL A 37 -25.10 -30.19 -25.96
N VAL A 38 -25.15 -28.97 -26.49
CA VAL A 38 -24.53 -27.77 -25.94
C VAL A 38 -25.62 -26.74 -25.69
N PHE A 39 -25.76 -26.26 -24.45
CA PHE A 39 -26.68 -25.18 -24.09
C PHE A 39 -25.94 -23.84 -24.08
N ASN A 40 -26.48 -22.82 -24.75
CA ASN A 40 -25.84 -21.52 -24.92
C ASN A 40 -26.48 -20.43 -24.04
N GLY A 41 -26.19 -20.47 -22.73
CA GLY A 41 -26.61 -19.43 -21.78
C GLY A 41 -25.99 -18.04 -22.03
N SER A 42 -25.05 -17.92 -22.97
CA SER A 42 -24.42 -16.65 -23.39
C SER A 42 -25.03 -16.07 -24.66
N SER A 43 -26.08 -16.68 -25.21
CA SER A 43 -26.85 -16.08 -26.31
C SER A 43 -27.58 -14.83 -25.83
N ARG A 44 -27.50 -13.74 -26.58
CA ARG A 44 -28.21 -12.49 -26.25
C ARG A 44 -29.67 -12.58 -26.65
N THR A 45 -30.54 -12.15 -25.75
CA THR A 45 -31.97 -12.00 -26.02
C THR A 45 -32.28 -10.66 -26.70
N SER A 46 -33.55 -10.39 -27.00
CA SER A 46 -34.04 -9.14 -27.60
C SER A 46 -33.70 -7.87 -26.79
N ASN A 47 -33.42 -7.99 -25.49
CA ASN A 47 -32.98 -6.87 -24.64
C ASN A 47 -31.45 -6.62 -24.67
N GLY A 48 -30.70 -7.41 -25.44
CA GLY A 48 -29.24 -7.31 -25.59
C GLY A 48 -28.41 -8.01 -24.50
N LEU A 49 -29.04 -8.53 -23.43
CA LEU A 49 -28.40 -9.32 -22.38
C LEU A 49 -28.59 -10.83 -22.62
N SER A 50 -27.62 -11.63 -22.16
CA SER A 50 -27.73 -13.08 -22.06
C SER A 50 -28.08 -13.52 -20.63
N LEU A 51 -28.57 -14.76 -20.47
CA LEU A 51 -28.85 -15.30 -19.13
C LEU A 51 -27.58 -15.34 -18.27
N ASN A 52 -26.43 -15.66 -18.87
CA ASN A 52 -25.12 -15.62 -18.20
C ASN A 52 -24.66 -14.20 -17.81
N ASP A 53 -25.20 -13.12 -18.37
CA ASP A 53 -24.90 -11.77 -17.89
C ASP A 53 -25.62 -11.51 -16.54
N ILE A 54 -26.84 -12.04 -16.39
CA ILE A 54 -27.71 -11.87 -15.23
C ILE A 54 -27.35 -12.84 -14.10
N LEU A 55 -27.06 -14.11 -14.42
CA LEU A 55 -26.76 -15.15 -13.43
C LEU A 55 -25.51 -14.81 -12.59
N HIS A 56 -25.63 -15.02 -11.28
CA HIS A 56 -24.52 -14.90 -10.35
C HIS A 56 -23.62 -16.14 -10.41
N ALA A 57 -22.32 -15.95 -10.63
CA ALA A 57 -21.38 -17.07 -10.81
C ALA A 57 -21.13 -17.91 -9.55
N GLY A 58 -21.35 -17.33 -8.36
CA GLY A 58 -20.92 -17.91 -7.09
C GLY A 58 -19.41 -17.80 -6.86
N ALA A 59 -18.91 -18.48 -5.83
CA ALA A 59 -17.49 -18.50 -5.50
C ALA A 59 -16.73 -19.52 -6.37
N LYS A 60 -15.44 -19.26 -6.66
CA LYS A 60 -14.60 -20.25 -7.36
C LYS A 60 -14.17 -21.36 -6.39
N LEU A 61 -14.92 -22.46 -6.39
CA LEU A 61 -14.65 -23.66 -5.58
C LEU A 61 -13.74 -24.68 -6.29
N GLN A 62 -13.29 -24.41 -7.52
CA GLN A 62 -12.41 -25.29 -8.30
C GLN A 62 -10.98 -25.29 -7.77
N ILE A 63 -10.46 -26.48 -7.46
CA ILE A 63 -9.04 -26.74 -7.20
C ILE A 63 -8.26 -26.54 -8.51
N ASP A 64 -7.02 -26.07 -8.43
CA ASP A 64 -6.14 -25.90 -9.59
C ASP A 64 -5.59 -27.26 -10.05
N MET A 65 -5.74 -27.57 -11.34
CA MET A 65 -5.37 -28.85 -11.93
C MET A 65 -3.91 -29.25 -11.66
N CYS A 66 -2.96 -28.31 -11.63
CA CYS A 66 -1.56 -28.68 -11.33
C CYS A 66 -1.39 -29.15 -9.88
N ASP A 67 -2.22 -28.66 -8.95
CA ASP A 67 -2.13 -29.08 -7.54
C ASP A 67 -2.67 -30.49 -7.36
N ILE A 68 -3.76 -30.83 -8.06
CA ILE A 68 -4.29 -32.20 -8.12
C ILE A 68 -3.25 -33.12 -8.78
N LEU A 69 -2.65 -32.72 -9.89
CA LEU A 69 -1.59 -33.51 -10.57
C LEU A 69 -0.32 -33.69 -9.72
N LEU A 70 0.05 -32.72 -8.89
CA LEU A 70 1.15 -32.87 -7.94
C LEU A 70 0.76 -33.82 -6.81
N TRP A 71 -0.44 -33.66 -6.26
CA TRP A 71 -0.97 -34.48 -5.18
C TRP A 71 -1.13 -35.95 -5.60
N THR A 72 -1.67 -36.23 -6.79
CA THR A 72 -1.80 -37.61 -7.29
C THR A 72 -0.45 -38.29 -7.44
N ARG A 73 0.65 -37.57 -7.71
CA ARG A 73 2.02 -38.12 -7.78
C ARG A 73 2.62 -38.50 -6.42
N THR A 74 1.99 -38.12 -5.30
CA THR A 74 2.44 -38.55 -3.95
C THR A 74 2.11 -40.01 -3.65
N HIS A 75 0.99 -40.52 -4.16
CA HIS A 75 0.50 -41.86 -3.83
C HIS A 75 1.23 -42.95 -4.60
N LYS A 76 1.64 -44.02 -3.91
CA LYS A 76 2.19 -45.21 -4.59
C LYS A 76 1.13 -45.93 -5.41
N VAL A 77 -0.05 -46.15 -4.83
CA VAL A 77 -1.22 -46.72 -5.49
C VAL A 77 -2.23 -45.61 -5.75
N LEU A 78 -2.58 -45.39 -7.03
CA LEU A 78 -3.52 -44.36 -7.46
C LEU A 78 -4.77 -45.02 -8.06
N PHE A 79 -5.93 -44.43 -7.82
CA PHE A 79 -7.16 -44.69 -8.55
C PHE A 79 -7.81 -43.39 -9.05
N SER A 80 -8.63 -43.50 -10.09
CA SER A 80 -9.55 -42.46 -10.56
C SER A 80 -10.96 -43.02 -10.74
N ALA A 81 -11.97 -42.15 -10.63
CA ALA A 81 -13.36 -42.41 -10.98
C ALA A 81 -14.04 -41.13 -11.51
N ASP A 82 -15.17 -41.30 -12.19
CA ASP A 82 -15.99 -40.23 -12.78
C ASP A 82 -17.42 -40.28 -12.19
N ILE A 83 -17.99 -39.13 -11.82
CA ILE A 83 -19.37 -39.03 -11.33
C ILE A 83 -20.34 -39.07 -12.52
N VAL A 84 -21.21 -40.09 -12.58
CA VAL A 84 -22.10 -40.38 -13.73
C VAL A 84 -23.00 -39.18 -14.09
N LYS A 85 -22.59 -38.35 -15.06
CA LYS A 85 -23.37 -37.19 -15.53
C LYS A 85 -23.70 -36.19 -14.40
N MET A 86 -22.79 -35.99 -13.44
CA MET A 86 -22.90 -35.16 -12.21
C MET A 86 -23.96 -34.04 -12.25
N PHE A 87 -23.90 -33.12 -13.22
CA PHE A 87 -24.81 -31.98 -13.32
C PHE A 87 -26.31 -32.37 -13.41
N ARG A 88 -26.63 -33.51 -14.05
CA ARG A 88 -28.00 -34.02 -14.21
C ARG A 88 -28.54 -34.76 -12.98
N GLN A 89 -27.72 -34.96 -11.95
CA GLN A 89 -28.14 -35.55 -10.67
C GLN A 89 -28.59 -34.47 -9.68
N ILE A 90 -28.31 -33.20 -9.99
CA ILE A 90 -28.59 -32.06 -9.11
C ILE A 90 -29.88 -31.38 -9.56
N ALA A 91 -30.91 -31.42 -8.72
CA ALA A 91 -32.14 -30.65 -8.91
C ALA A 91 -31.89 -29.14 -8.81
N VAL A 92 -32.57 -28.37 -9.67
CA VAL A 92 -32.71 -26.92 -9.58
C VAL A 92 -34.01 -26.61 -8.82
N HIS A 93 -34.07 -25.48 -8.11
CA HIS A 93 -35.28 -25.05 -7.40
C HIS A 93 -36.44 -24.83 -8.40
N PRO A 94 -37.69 -25.26 -8.10
CA PRO A 94 -38.81 -25.15 -9.04
C PRO A 94 -39.04 -23.74 -9.62
N ASP A 95 -38.88 -22.71 -8.79
CA ASP A 95 -39.03 -21.29 -9.20
C ASP A 95 -38.06 -20.88 -10.34
N ASP A 96 -36.91 -21.54 -10.47
CA ASP A 96 -35.89 -21.26 -11.49
C ASP A 96 -36.05 -22.13 -12.76
N TRP A 97 -36.98 -23.10 -12.79
CA TRP A 97 -37.16 -24.01 -13.95
C TRP A 97 -37.57 -23.26 -15.22
N ASP A 98 -38.40 -22.23 -15.09
CA ASP A 98 -38.87 -21.41 -16.22
C ASP A 98 -37.79 -20.49 -16.81
N LEU A 99 -36.66 -20.32 -16.11
CA LEU A 99 -35.47 -19.63 -16.63
C LEU A 99 -34.56 -20.56 -17.47
N GLN A 100 -34.89 -21.86 -17.54
CA GLN A 100 -34.14 -22.88 -18.26
C GLN A 100 -35.05 -23.71 -19.19
N ARG A 101 -36.05 -23.06 -19.82
CA ARG A 101 -36.87 -23.73 -20.85
C ARG A 101 -36.03 -24.01 -22.10
N ILE A 102 -36.40 -25.03 -22.87
CA ILE A 102 -35.90 -25.32 -24.22
C ILE A 102 -37.06 -25.60 -25.16
N LEU A 103 -36.84 -25.39 -26.46
CA LEU A 103 -37.78 -25.73 -27.53
C LEU A 103 -37.27 -26.96 -28.27
N TRP A 104 -38.07 -28.02 -28.34
CA TRP A 104 -37.71 -29.28 -28.97
C TRP A 104 -38.68 -29.61 -30.10
N TYR A 105 -38.14 -30.06 -31.24
CA TYR A 105 -38.95 -30.57 -32.35
C TYR A 105 -39.13 -32.07 -32.21
N GLU A 106 -40.38 -32.54 -32.14
CA GLU A 106 -40.68 -33.96 -32.31
C GLU A 106 -40.63 -34.39 -33.78
N ARG A 107 -40.80 -35.70 -34.02
CA ARG A 107 -40.69 -36.31 -35.36
C ARG A 107 -41.73 -35.79 -36.35
N ASP A 108 -42.86 -35.31 -35.85
CA ASP A 108 -43.99 -34.80 -36.64
C ASP A 108 -43.95 -33.27 -36.80
N GLU A 109 -42.75 -32.67 -36.67
CA GLU A 109 -42.46 -31.23 -36.67
C GLU A 109 -43.16 -30.39 -35.58
N GLN A 110 -43.93 -31.01 -34.68
CA GLN A 110 -44.54 -30.34 -33.54
C GLN A 110 -43.46 -29.78 -32.60
N LEU A 111 -43.57 -28.48 -32.30
CA LEU A 111 -42.67 -27.75 -31.41
C LEU A 111 -43.18 -27.81 -29.98
N LEU A 112 -42.46 -28.51 -29.10
CA LEU A 112 -42.78 -28.65 -27.69
C LEU A 112 -41.82 -27.84 -26.81
N ALA A 113 -42.33 -27.30 -25.72
CA ALA A 113 -41.53 -26.60 -24.71
C ALA A 113 -41.25 -27.52 -23.52
N TYR A 114 -39.99 -27.61 -23.10
CA TYR A 114 -39.56 -28.39 -21.93
C TYR A 114 -38.83 -27.49 -20.93
N ARG A 115 -39.11 -27.67 -19.63
CA ARG A 115 -38.33 -27.12 -18.51
C ARG A 115 -37.18 -28.06 -18.19
N LEU A 116 -35.95 -27.53 -18.04
CA LEU A 116 -34.83 -28.29 -17.48
C LEU A 116 -34.89 -28.22 -15.93
N THR A 117 -35.07 -29.37 -15.29
CA THR A 117 -35.28 -29.48 -13.83
C THR A 117 -33.98 -29.67 -13.03
N THR A 118 -32.85 -29.76 -13.73
CA THR A 118 -31.53 -30.08 -13.16
C THR A 118 -30.48 -29.08 -13.62
N VAL A 119 -29.30 -29.05 -12.97
CA VAL A 119 -28.29 -28.03 -13.26
C VAL A 119 -27.78 -28.15 -14.70
N THR A 120 -28.03 -27.11 -15.49
CA THR A 120 -27.65 -27.08 -16.91
C THR A 120 -26.20 -26.61 -17.09
N TYR A 121 -25.36 -27.46 -17.66
CA TYR A 121 -23.99 -27.07 -18.04
C TYR A 121 -24.01 -26.02 -19.18
N GLY A 122 -23.04 -25.11 -19.18
CA GLY A 122 -23.06 -23.91 -20.03
C GLY A 122 -23.64 -22.67 -19.34
N LEU A 123 -24.33 -22.84 -18.21
CA LEU A 123 -24.71 -21.75 -17.32
C LEU A 123 -23.57 -21.35 -16.38
N LYS A 124 -23.44 -20.06 -16.12
CA LYS A 124 -22.37 -19.43 -15.33
C LYS A 124 -22.38 -19.83 -13.85
N CYS A 125 -23.54 -20.17 -13.29
CA CYS A 125 -23.69 -20.65 -11.92
C CYS A 125 -23.43 -22.17 -11.76
N ALA A 126 -23.56 -22.96 -12.84
CA ALA A 126 -23.52 -24.42 -12.78
C ALA A 126 -22.25 -25.00 -12.11
N PRO A 127 -21.03 -24.49 -12.38
CA PRO A 127 -19.83 -24.97 -11.69
C PRO A 127 -19.88 -24.72 -10.17
N PHE A 128 -20.41 -23.59 -9.72
CA PHE A 128 -20.53 -23.32 -8.29
C PHE A 128 -21.54 -24.27 -7.64
N LEU A 129 -22.74 -24.44 -8.22
CA LEU A 129 -23.78 -25.31 -7.69
C LEU A 129 -23.28 -26.75 -7.52
N ALA A 130 -22.69 -27.33 -8.57
CA ALA A 130 -22.19 -28.70 -8.54
C ALA A 130 -21.05 -28.90 -7.53
N LEU A 131 -20.08 -27.97 -7.46
CA LEU A 131 -18.97 -28.08 -6.53
C LEU A 131 -19.40 -27.84 -5.07
N ARG A 132 -20.39 -26.96 -4.85
CA ARG A 132 -20.94 -26.61 -3.52
C ARG A 132 -21.75 -27.73 -2.91
N ILE A 133 -22.50 -28.49 -3.72
CA ILE A 133 -23.27 -29.66 -3.26
C ILE A 133 -22.33 -30.80 -2.87
N LEU A 134 -21.29 -31.08 -3.66
CA LEU A 134 -20.30 -32.08 -3.28
C LEU A 134 -19.46 -31.65 -2.05
N GLN A 135 -19.36 -30.35 -1.75
CA GLN A 135 -18.87 -29.88 -0.45
C GLN A 135 -19.90 -30.03 0.69
N GLN A 136 -21.21 -29.92 0.40
CA GLN A 136 -22.26 -30.15 1.39
C GLN A 136 -22.31 -31.63 1.80
N LEU A 137 -22.31 -32.55 0.83
CA LEU A 137 -22.19 -33.99 1.04
C LEU A 137 -21.02 -34.36 1.97
N VAL A 138 -19.84 -33.76 1.76
CA VAL A 138 -18.67 -33.98 2.64
C VAL A 138 -18.88 -33.38 4.04
N SER A 139 -19.61 -32.28 4.16
CA SER A 139 -19.90 -31.63 5.44
C SER A 139 -20.96 -32.36 6.26
N GLU A 140 -21.93 -33.02 5.61
CA GLU A 140 -23.03 -33.73 6.25
C GLU A 140 -22.64 -35.19 6.51
N GLU A 141 -22.30 -35.95 5.46
CA GLU A 141 -22.06 -37.39 5.54
C GLU A 141 -20.59 -37.79 5.70
N GLY A 142 -19.65 -36.88 5.43
CA GLY A 142 -18.21 -37.17 5.46
C GLY A 142 -17.67 -37.65 6.82
N HIS A 143 -18.35 -37.33 7.93
CA HIS A 143 -17.99 -37.81 9.26
C HIS A 143 -18.16 -39.34 9.42
N ARG A 144 -19.03 -39.97 8.61
CA ARG A 144 -19.25 -41.43 8.57
C ARG A 144 -18.22 -42.16 7.71
N TYR A 145 -17.58 -41.44 6.78
CA TYR A 145 -16.71 -41.98 5.73
C TYR A 145 -15.38 -41.21 5.67
N LEU A 146 -14.69 -41.13 6.81
CA LEU A 146 -13.51 -40.27 7.01
C LEU A 146 -12.42 -40.43 5.94
N LYS A 147 -12.22 -41.63 5.39
CA LYS A 147 -11.19 -41.85 4.35
C LYS A 147 -11.59 -41.32 2.96
N ALA A 148 -12.88 -41.17 2.69
CA ALA A 148 -13.40 -40.60 1.43
C ALA A 148 -13.27 -39.07 1.36
N VAL A 149 -13.19 -38.40 2.52
CA VAL A 149 -13.10 -36.93 2.62
C VAL A 149 -11.88 -36.38 1.87
N ILE A 150 -10.73 -37.07 1.93
CA ILE A 150 -9.49 -36.58 1.31
C ILE A 150 -9.59 -36.58 -0.24
N PRO A 151 -9.94 -37.69 -0.92
CA PRO A 151 -10.24 -37.67 -2.37
C PRO A 151 -11.26 -36.59 -2.77
N MET A 152 -12.37 -36.45 -2.03
CA MET A 152 -13.43 -35.49 -2.36
C MET A 152 -13.04 -34.02 -2.21
N THR A 153 -12.09 -33.71 -1.31
CA THR A 153 -11.68 -32.33 -0.98
C THR A 153 -10.37 -31.89 -1.62
N LYS A 154 -9.49 -32.83 -2.00
CA LYS A 154 -8.16 -32.55 -2.59
C LYS A 154 -7.96 -33.17 -3.96
N GLY A 155 -8.46 -34.39 -4.16
CA GLY A 155 -8.31 -35.16 -5.38
C GLY A 155 -9.37 -34.90 -6.45
N ARG A 156 -10.27 -33.92 -6.29
CA ARG A 156 -11.43 -33.75 -7.16
C ARG A 156 -11.31 -32.58 -8.14
N TYR A 157 -11.59 -32.84 -9.41
CA TYR A 157 -11.75 -31.82 -10.44
C TYR A 157 -13.11 -31.95 -11.12
N VAL A 158 -14.07 -31.12 -10.72
CA VAL A 158 -15.45 -31.16 -11.25
C VAL A 158 -16.08 -32.54 -10.98
N ASP A 159 -16.19 -33.39 -12.01
CA ASP A 159 -16.72 -34.75 -12.06
C ASP A 159 -15.63 -35.84 -11.91
N ASP A 160 -14.36 -35.55 -12.23
CA ASP A 160 -13.23 -36.44 -11.98
C ASP A 160 -12.88 -36.48 -10.47
N ILE A 161 -12.76 -37.67 -9.90
CA ILE A 161 -12.23 -37.92 -8.55
C ILE A 161 -10.97 -38.78 -8.63
N PHE A 162 -9.89 -38.32 -8.02
CA PHE A 162 -8.65 -39.06 -7.83
C PHE A 162 -8.44 -39.37 -6.34
N GLY A 163 -7.86 -40.54 -6.04
CA GLY A 163 -7.46 -40.91 -4.69
C GLY A 163 -6.36 -41.94 -4.70
N GLY A 164 -5.70 -42.14 -3.56
CA GLY A 164 -4.59 -43.08 -3.49
C GLY A 164 -4.06 -43.31 -2.08
N ALA A 165 -3.15 -44.26 -1.98
CA ALA A 165 -2.58 -44.76 -0.74
C ALA A 165 -1.16 -45.33 -0.96
N ASP A 166 -0.49 -45.69 0.13
CA ASP A 166 0.82 -46.35 0.06
C ASP A 166 0.68 -47.88 -0.10
N SER A 167 -0.50 -48.44 0.18
CA SER A 167 -0.82 -49.87 0.03
C SER A 167 -2.13 -50.11 -0.73
N PRO A 168 -2.27 -51.24 -1.46
CA PRO A 168 -3.53 -51.62 -2.10
C PRO A 168 -4.67 -51.85 -1.09
N SER A 169 -4.39 -52.39 0.10
CA SER A 169 -5.43 -52.64 1.11
C SER A 169 -6.07 -51.34 1.61
N GLU A 170 -5.26 -50.30 1.86
CA GLU A 170 -5.75 -48.98 2.22
C GLU A 170 -6.51 -48.31 1.07
N ALA A 171 -6.00 -48.37 -0.16
CA ALA A 171 -6.68 -47.84 -1.33
C ALA A 171 -8.08 -48.49 -1.53
N ARG A 172 -8.21 -49.79 -1.28
CA ARG A 172 -9.49 -50.52 -1.37
C ARG A 172 -10.52 -50.02 -0.34
N ASP A 173 -10.10 -49.74 0.89
CA ASP A 173 -10.96 -49.15 1.93
C ASP A 173 -11.37 -47.71 1.58
N ILE A 174 -10.45 -46.88 1.07
CA ILE A 174 -10.77 -45.54 0.55
C ILE A 174 -11.83 -45.63 -0.56
N ILE A 175 -11.68 -46.54 -1.53
CA ILE A 175 -12.66 -46.76 -2.61
C ILE A 175 -14.03 -47.15 -2.04
N GLN A 176 -14.09 -48.10 -1.11
CA GLN A 176 -15.35 -48.53 -0.50
C GLN A 176 -16.07 -47.41 0.26
N GLN A 177 -15.33 -46.61 1.04
CA GLN A 177 -15.89 -45.45 1.73
C GLN A 177 -16.33 -44.35 0.74
N LEU A 178 -15.59 -44.14 -0.34
CA LEU A 178 -15.92 -43.15 -1.37
C LEU A 178 -17.20 -43.51 -2.11
N THR A 179 -17.35 -44.77 -2.54
CA THR A 179 -18.59 -45.26 -3.16
C THR A 179 -19.78 -45.09 -2.22
N ARG A 180 -19.66 -45.47 -0.94
CA ARG A 180 -20.75 -45.32 0.05
C ARG A 180 -21.11 -43.86 0.35
N LEU A 181 -20.11 -42.96 0.41
CA LEU A 181 -20.35 -41.53 0.58
C LEU A 181 -21.13 -40.96 -0.62
N CYS A 182 -20.72 -41.29 -1.83
CA CYS A 182 -21.39 -40.80 -3.04
C CYS A 182 -22.76 -41.43 -3.26
N ASP A 183 -22.93 -42.73 -2.96
CA ASP A 183 -24.22 -43.43 -3.05
C ASP A 183 -25.26 -42.87 -2.06
N ALA A 184 -24.85 -42.32 -0.91
CA ALA A 184 -25.76 -41.76 0.09
C ALA A 184 -26.63 -40.61 -0.45
N GLU A 185 -26.09 -39.77 -1.34
CA GLU A 185 -26.78 -38.66 -2.00
C GLU A 185 -27.00 -38.91 -3.50
N GLY A 186 -26.95 -40.17 -3.95
CA GLY A 186 -27.29 -40.54 -5.32
C GLY A 186 -26.30 -40.11 -6.41
N PHE A 187 -25.00 -40.07 -6.10
CA PHE A 187 -23.91 -39.74 -7.03
C PHE A 187 -23.08 -40.99 -7.47
N PRO A 188 -23.65 -41.97 -8.20
CA PRO A 188 -22.91 -43.17 -8.61
C PRO A 188 -21.64 -42.87 -9.41
N LEU A 189 -20.62 -43.70 -9.21
CA LEU A 189 -19.27 -43.57 -9.76
C LEU A 189 -18.98 -44.61 -10.85
N GLN A 190 -18.37 -44.18 -11.95
CA GLN A 190 -18.04 -44.99 -13.13
C GLN A 190 -16.57 -44.81 -13.57
N LYS A 191 -16.16 -45.52 -14.64
CA LYS A 191 -14.84 -45.41 -15.30
C LYS A 191 -13.65 -45.51 -14.34
N TRP A 192 -13.71 -46.50 -13.44
CA TRP A 192 -12.64 -46.78 -12.50
C TRP A 192 -11.34 -47.14 -13.24
N SER A 193 -10.25 -46.46 -12.90
CA SER A 193 -8.91 -46.79 -13.41
C SER A 193 -7.89 -46.77 -12.26
N SER A 194 -6.87 -47.64 -12.29
CA SER A 194 -5.85 -47.74 -11.25
C SER A 194 -4.56 -48.38 -11.76
N ASN A 195 -3.41 -48.04 -11.18
CA ASN A 195 -2.15 -48.77 -11.39
C ASN A 195 -2.10 -50.13 -10.66
N CYS A 196 -3.07 -50.44 -9.79
CA CYS A 196 -3.23 -51.73 -9.15
C CYS A 196 -4.49 -52.44 -9.68
N PRO A 197 -4.37 -53.47 -10.54
CA PRO A 197 -5.53 -54.17 -11.10
C PRO A 197 -6.46 -54.80 -10.05
N GLU A 198 -5.95 -55.14 -8.86
CA GLU A 198 -6.76 -55.70 -7.76
C GLU A 198 -7.76 -54.71 -7.12
N LEU A 199 -7.68 -53.43 -7.47
CA LEU A 199 -8.62 -52.40 -7.02
C LEU A 199 -9.77 -52.17 -7.98
N LEU A 200 -9.62 -52.61 -9.23
CA LEU A 200 -10.69 -52.51 -10.22
C LEU A 200 -11.80 -53.50 -9.83
N PRO A 201 -13.08 -53.10 -9.93
CA PRO A 201 -14.18 -54.03 -9.70
C PRO A 201 -14.03 -55.20 -10.68
N LYS A 202 -13.96 -56.43 -10.15
CA LYS A 202 -13.95 -57.64 -10.98
C LYS A 202 -15.26 -57.65 -11.77
N SER A 203 -15.19 -57.70 -13.09
CA SER A 203 -16.38 -57.91 -13.91
C SER A 203 -16.89 -59.33 -13.67
N ASN A 204 -17.93 -59.47 -12.85
CA ASN A 204 -19.14 -60.23 -13.18
C ASN A 204 -20.17 -60.17 -12.03
N GLU A 205 -21.42 -60.46 -12.41
CA GLU A 205 -22.62 -60.68 -11.59
C GLU A 205 -23.34 -59.43 -11.03
N GLU A 206 -24.51 -59.18 -11.65
CA GLU A 206 -25.68 -58.45 -11.11
C GLU A 206 -25.63 -56.92 -10.90
N ARG A 207 -25.05 -56.16 -11.84
CA ARG A 207 -25.54 -54.79 -12.13
C ARG A 207 -25.67 -54.52 -13.64
N PRO A 208 -26.74 -53.88 -14.13
CA PRO A 208 -26.91 -53.64 -15.57
C PRO A 208 -25.88 -52.63 -16.10
N THR A 209 -25.27 -52.98 -17.24
CA THR A 209 -24.75 -52.10 -18.32
C THR A 209 -24.35 -50.66 -18.00
N ASP A 210 -23.03 -50.37 -18.12
CA ASP A 210 -22.40 -49.09 -18.59
C ASP A 210 -21.02 -48.80 -17.95
N ILE A 211 -20.38 -49.76 -17.27
CA ILE A 211 -18.99 -49.60 -16.80
C ILE A 211 -18.02 -49.76 -18.00
N GLU A 212 -17.80 -48.68 -18.77
CA GLU A 212 -16.72 -48.58 -19.77
C GLU A 212 -15.36 -48.70 -19.04
N ILE A 213 -14.72 -49.87 -19.12
CA ILE A 213 -13.35 -50.11 -18.66
C ILE A 213 -12.40 -49.82 -19.82
N GLU A 214 -11.58 -48.76 -19.73
CA GLU A 214 -10.47 -48.49 -20.66
C GLU A 214 -9.13 -48.91 -20.03
N PRO A 215 -8.57 -50.10 -20.34
CA PRO A 215 -7.48 -50.68 -19.54
C PRO A 215 -6.06 -50.29 -19.99
N THR A 216 -5.89 -49.55 -21.09
CA THR A 216 -4.56 -49.33 -21.70
C THR A 216 -4.04 -47.88 -21.68
N LEU A 217 -4.92 -46.88 -21.81
CA LEU A 217 -4.55 -45.45 -21.86
C LEU A 217 -5.64 -44.61 -21.20
N CYS A 218 -5.38 -44.07 -20.01
CA CYS A 218 -6.27 -43.15 -19.30
C CYS A 218 -5.80 -41.69 -19.50
N LYS A 219 -6.69 -40.72 -19.34
CA LYS A 219 -6.32 -39.29 -19.28
C LYS A 219 -6.54 -38.75 -17.87
N ILE A 220 -5.46 -38.43 -17.16
CA ILE A 220 -5.53 -37.68 -15.89
C ILE A 220 -5.50 -36.19 -16.23
N LEU A 221 -6.64 -35.51 -16.13
CA LEU A 221 -6.77 -34.06 -16.34
C LEU A 221 -6.14 -33.54 -17.64
N GLY A 222 -6.15 -34.36 -18.70
CA GLY A 222 -5.57 -34.04 -20.02
C GLY A 222 -4.19 -34.63 -20.30
N LEU A 223 -3.43 -35.06 -19.29
CA LEU A 223 -2.20 -35.84 -19.46
C LEU A 223 -2.51 -37.32 -19.71
N VAL A 224 -1.77 -37.98 -20.59
CA VAL A 224 -1.92 -39.42 -20.82
C VAL A 224 -1.18 -40.20 -19.72
N TRP A 225 -1.90 -41.07 -19.02
CA TRP A 225 -1.37 -41.98 -18.01
C TRP A 225 -1.57 -43.42 -18.47
N ARG A 226 -0.52 -44.24 -18.36
CA ARG A 226 -0.56 -45.68 -18.60
C ARG A 226 -0.53 -46.40 -17.24
N PRO A 227 -1.66 -46.91 -16.73
CA PRO A 227 -1.74 -47.40 -15.34
C PRO A 227 -0.82 -48.60 -15.08
N CYS A 228 -0.74 -49.56 -16.00
CA CYS A 228 0.02 -50.81 -15.83
C CYS A 228 1.54 -50.61 -15.63
N SER A 229 2.10 -49.54 -16.21
CA SER A 229 3.52 -49.16 -16.05
C SER A 229 3.71 -47.91 -15.18
N ASP A 230 2.61 -47.38 -14.64
CA ASP A 230 2.50 -46.17 -13.84
C ASP A 230 3.29 -44.94 -14.35
N THR A 231 3.14 -44.65 -15.64
CA THR A 231 3.92 -43.62 -16.34
C THR A 231 3.03 -42.61 -17.06
N LEU A 232 3.51 -41.36 -17.10
CA LEU A 232 2.95 -40.24 -17.84
C LEU A 232 3.60 -40.18 -19.23
N HIS A 233 2.79 -39.92 -20.26
CA HIS A 233 3.16 -39.91 -21.67
C HIS A 233 2.67 -38.63 -22.36
N PHE A 234 3.37 -38.21 -23.41
CA PHE A 234 2.96 -37.11 -24.29
C PHE A 234 2.76 -37.63 -25.71
N SER A 235 1.56 -37.46 -26.27
CA SER A 235 1.27 -37.77 -27.67
C SER A 235 1.13 -36.48 -28.47
N SER A 236 1.74 -36.45 -29.66
CA SER A 236 1.68 -35.33 -30.61
C SER A 236 1.14 -35.83 -31.94
N THR A 237 -0.17 -35.72 -32.15
CA THR A 237 -0.75 -35.90 -33.48
C THR A 237 -0.41 -34.70 -34.36
N VAL A 238 0.27 -34.95 -35.49
CA VAL A 238 0.65 -33.92 -36.46
C VAL A 238 -0.29 -34.04 -37.66
N PRO A 239 -1.42 -33.31 -37.71
CA PRO A 239 -2.24 -33.25 -38.92
C PRO A 239 -1.47 -32.53 -40.03
N ASP A 240 -1.56 -33.03 -41.26
CA ASP A 240 -1.07 -32.34 -42.44
C ASP A 240 -1.91 -31.08 -42.68
N ILE A 241 -1.24 -29.92 -42.70
CA ILE A 241 -1.86 -28.62 -42.90
C ILE A 241 -1.03 -27.88 -43.94
N ALA A 242 -1.64 -27.60 -45.10
CA ALA A 242 -0.94 -27.00 -46.24
C ALA A 242 -0.50 -25.54 -46.02
N THR A 243 -1.09 -24.81 -45.07
CA THR A 243 -0.71 -23.42 -44.75
C THR A 243 -0.75 -23.17 -43.24
N PHE A 244 0.34 -22.64 -42.68
CA PHE A 244 0.36 -22.27 -41.27
C PHE A 244 -0.15 -20.84 -41.07
N THR A 245 -1.16 -20.70 -40.21
CA THR A 245 -1.68 -19.43 -39.70
C THR A 245 -1.31 -19.26 -38.22
N LYS A 246 -1.37 -18.03 -37.72
CA LYS A 246 -1.15 -17.73 -36.29
C LYS A 246 -2.12 -18.50 -35.39
N ARG A 247 -3.38 -18.65 -35.80
CA ARG A 247 -4.39 -19.44 -35.08
C ARG A 247 -4.03 -20.92 -35.04
N ALA A 248 -3.58 -21.50 -36.16
CA ALA A 248 -3.19 -22.90 -36.24
C ALA A 248 -2.01 -23.21 -35.28
N ILE A 249 -0.95 -22.39 -35.31
CA ILE A 249 0.20 -22.56 -34.42
C ILE A 249 -0.21 -22.42 -32.94
N ALA A 250 -0.99 -21.41 -32.59
CA ALA A 250 -1.45 -21.23 -31.20
C ALA A 250 -2.32 -22.41 -30.72
N SER A 251 -3.15 -22.99 -31.59
CA SER A 251 -3.95 -24.19 -31.31
C SER A 251 -3.06 -25.43 -31.12
N ASP A 252 -2.10 -25.68 -32.02
CA ASP A 252 -1.18 -26.82 -31.90
C ASP A 252 -0.31 -26.73 -30.62
N ILE A 253 0.16 -25.53 -30.24
CA ILE A 253 0.87 -25.33 -28.96
C ILE A 253 -0.04 -25.65 -27.76
N ALA A 254 -1.33 -25.29 -27.81
CA ALA A 254 -2.27 -25.57 -26.73
C ALA A 254 -2.62 -27.07 -26.58
N LYS A 255 -2.47 -27.87 -27.66
CA LYS A 255 -2.61 -29.34 -27.62
C LYS A 255 -1.45 -30.02 -26.87
N LEU A 256 -0.26 -29.41 -26.84
CA LEU A 256 0.89 -29.90 -26.08
C LEU A 256 0.71 -29.58 -24.58
N TYR A 257 -0.20 -30.34 -23.98
CA TYR A 257 -0.75 -30.09 -22.65
C TYR A 257 0.21 -30.53 -21.54
N ASP A 258 1.05 -29.62 -21.06
CA ASP A 258 2.02 -29.87 -19.97
C ASP A 258 1.80 -28.93 -18.79
N LEU A 259 0.92 -29.33 -17.87
CA LEU A 259 0.61 -28.58 -16.65
C LEU A 259 1.74 -28.61 -15.60
N LEU A 260 2.54 -29.68 -15.59
CA LEU A 260 3.63 -29.87 -14.63
C LEU A 260 4.96 -29.30 -15.14
N GLY A 261 5.08 -28.97 -16.42
CA GLY A 261 6.32 -28.47 -17.02
C GLY A 261 7.38 -29.56 -17.20
N LEU A 262 6.99 -30.83 -17.37
CA LEU A 262 7.93 -31.94 -17.52
C LEU A 262 8.73 -31.85 -18.83
N ILE A 263 8.11 -31.32 -19.89
CA ILE A 263 8.72 -31.08 -21.21
C ILE A 263 8.97 -29.59 -21.49
N SER A 264 9.07 -28.78 -20.43
CA SER A 264 9.42 -27.34 -20.50
C SER A 264 10.58 -26.99 -21.45
N PRO A 265 11.71 -27.75 -21.51
CA PRO A 265 12.79 -27.50 -22.46
C PRO A 265 12.36 -27.55 -23.94
N ILE A 266 11.34 -28.34 -24.28
CA ILE A 266 10.80 -28.40 -25.65
C ILE A 266 9.78 -27.29 -25.85
N LEU A 267 8.86 -27.12 -24.89
CA LEU A 267 7.79 -26.12 -24.97
C LEU A 267 8.29 -24.68 -24.99
N ILE A 268 9.45 -24.38 -24.40
CA ILE A 268 9.98 -23.00 -24.45
C ILE A 268 10.32 -22.57 -25.88
N ARG A 269 10.80 -23.49 -26.74
CA ARG A 269 11.05 -23.22 -28.17
C ARG A 269 9.77 -22.83 -28.89
N ALA A 270 8.66 -23.54 -28.63
CA ALA A 270 7.35 -23.21 -29.17
C ALA A 270 6.83 -21.86 -28.68
N LYS A 271 7.00 -21.55 -27.38
CA LYS A 271 6.62 -20.25 -26.80
C LYS A 271 7.44 -19.08 -27.37
N THR A 272 8.71 -19.30 -27.73
CA THR A 272 9.53 -18.30 -28.42
C THR A 272 9.03 -18.05 -29.84
N ILE A 273 8.72 -19.09 -30.63
CA ILE A 273 8.07 -18.93 -31.95
C ILE A 273 6.74 -18.17 -31.81
N LEU A 274 5.96 -18.46 -30.76
CA LEU A 274 4.73 -17.70 -30.49
C LEU A 274 5.01 -16.22 -30.19
N GLN A 275 6.09 -15.87 -29.49
CA GLN A 275 6.52 -14.49 -29.29
C GLN A 275 6.90 -13.81 -30.61
N ASP A 276 7.65 -14.48 -31.49
CA ASP A 276 7.99 -14.00 -32.85
C ASP A 276 6.71 -13.67 -33.66
N LEU A 277 5.69 -14.54 -33.60
CA LEU A 277 4.39 -14.32 -34.25
C LEU A 277 3.66 -13.09 -33.73
N TRP A 278 3.78 -12.76 -32.44
CA TRP A 278 3.22 -11.52 -31.88
C TRP A 278 3.99 -10.27 -32.35
N LEU A 279 5.32 -10.36 -32.44
CA LEU A 279 6.17 -9.27 -32.93
C LEU A 279 5.91 -8.92 -34.40
N LEU A 280 5.59 -9.91 -35.24
CA LEU A 280 5.21 -9.70 -36.65
C LEU A 280 3.89 -8.94 -36.86
N LYS A 281 3.04 -8.80 -35.83
CA LYS A 281 1.73 -8.12 -35.90
C LYS A 281 0.77 -8.60 -37.02
N THR A 282 0.97 -9.81 -37.54
CA THR A 282 0.08 -10.45 -38.53
C THR A 282 -1.31 -10.77 -37.96
N GLY A 283 -2.32 -10.85 -38.83
CA GLY A 283 -3.66 -11.30 -38.47
C GLY A 283 -3.71 -12.79 -38.07
N TRP A 284 -4.79 -13.22 -37.41
CA TRP A 284 -4.95 -14.59 -36.92
C TRP A 284 -4.90 -15.66 -38.01
N ASP A 285 -5.57 -15.38 -39.14
CA ASP A 285 -5.85 -16.34 -40.20
C ASP A 285 -5.09 -16.02 -41.50
N LYS A 286 -4.11 -15.11 -41.44
CA LYS A 286 -3.21 -14.84 -42.57
C LYS A 286 -2.08 -15.88 -42.61
N PRO A 287 -1.60 -16.26 -43.82
CA PRO A 287 -0.42 -17.10 -43.96
C PRO A 287 0.82 -16.41 -43.38
N LEU A 288 1.75 -17.20 -42.88
CA LEU A 288 2.98 -16.72 -42.21
C LEU A 288 4.15 -16.62 -43.20
N PRO A 289 5.20 -15.82 -42.90
CA PRO A 289 6.43 -15.81 -43.71
C PRO A 289 7.07 -17.19 -43.77
N THR A 290 7.66 -17.54 -44.93
CA THR A 290 8.21 -18.89 -45.22
C THR A 290 9.18 -19.36 -44.14
N GLU A 291 10.09 -18.51 -43.67
CA GLU A 291 11.04 -18.82 -42.59
C GLU A 291 10.35 -19.33 -41.30
N LEU A 292 9.22 -18.74 -40.89
CA LEU A 292 8.47 -19.20 -39.73
C LEU A 292 7.66 -20.47 -40.02
N GLN A 293 7.20 -20.66 -41.25
CA GLN A 293 6.55 -21.90 -41.65
C GLN A 293 7.56 -23.06 -41.60
N GLU A 294 8.76 -22.89 -42.15
CA GLU A 294 9.86 -23.87 -42.10
C GLU A 294 10.30 -24.17 -40.65
N ARG A 295 10.56 -23.13 -39.85
CA ARG A 295 10.91 -23.28 -38.42
C ARG A 295 9.83 -24.02 -37.63
N TRP A 296 8.55 -23.79 -37.94
CA TRP A 296 7.43 -24.48 -37.29
C TRP A 296 7.27 -25.92 -37.78
N SER A 297 7.38 -26.18 -39.09
CA SER A 297 7.37 -27.54 -39.66
C SER A 297 8.47 -28.42 -39.08
N ALA A 298 9.70 -27.90 -39.01
CA ALA A 298 10.82 -28.61 -38.39
C ALA A 298 10.59 -28.90 -36.90
N PHE A 299 9.91 -28.00 -36.17
CA PHE A 299 9.50 -28.24 -34.79
C PHE A 299 8.42 -29.32 -34.69
N ARG A 300 7.37 -29.29 -35.53
CA ARG A 300 6.32 -30.31 -35.58
C ARG A 300 6.87 -31.71 -35.86
N GLN A 301 7.76 -31.85 -36.84
CA GLN A 301 8.41 -33.13 -37.15
C GLN A 301 9.25 -33.65 -35.98
N GLN A 302 9.94 -32.76 -35.26
CA GLN A 302 10.68 -33.14 -34.05
C GLN A 302 9.77 -33.62 -32.92
N LEU A 303 8.54 -33.10 -32.78
CA LEU A 303 7.61 -33.52 -31.72
C LEU A 303 7.17 -34.99 -31.83
N LEU A 304 7.23 -35.61 -33.01
CA LEU A 304 6.97 -37.04 -33.17
C LEU A 304 7.94 -37.91 -32.34
N GLN A 305 9.15 -37.38 -32.08
CA GLN A 305 10.17 -38.05 -31.26
C GLN A 305 9.87 -37.99 -29.75
N LEU A 306 8.73 -37.43 -29.32
CA LEU A 306 8.25 -37.48 -27.93
C LEU A 306 7.54 -38.77 -27.56
N GLU A 307 7.04 -39.55 -28.52
CA GLU A 307 6.25 -40.77 -28.23
C GLU A 307 6.98 -41.81 -27.34
N PRO A 308 8.32 -42.00 -27.43
CA PRO A 308 9.04 -42.89 -26.51
C PRO A 308 9.22 -42.35 -25.08
N LEU A 309 8.86 -41.08 -24.81
CA LEU A 309 9.13 -40.43 -23.51
C LEU A 309 8.17 -40.93 -22.43
N SER A 310 8.67 -41.85 -21.60
CA SER A 310 7.97 -42.43 -20.45
C SER A 310 8.48 -41.82 -19.15
N ILE A 311 7.61 -41.15 -18.39
CA ILE A 311 7.98 -40.44 -17.15
C ILE A 311 7.27 -41.10 -15.95
N PRO A 312 7.97 -41.53 -14.89
CA PRO A 312 7.34 -42.09 -13.69
C PRO A 312 6.32 -41.12 -13.06
N ARG A 313 5.11 -41.61 -12.76
CA ARG A 313 4.11 -40.81 -12.04
C ARG A 313 4.52 -40.64 -10.57
N TRP A 314 4.69 -41.74 -9.84
CA TRP A 314 5.00 -41.71 -8.41
C TRP A 314 6.41 -41.14 -8.14
N LEU A 315 6.54 -40.34 -7.09
CA LEU A 315 7.74 -39.58 -6.73
C LEU A 315 8.62 -40.26 -5.65
N ASP A 316 8.48 -41.57 -5.46
CA ASP A 316 9.06 -42.35 -4.34
C ASP A 316 8.68 -41.83 -2.94
N ILE A 317 7.63 -41.00 -2.83
CA ILE A 317 7.13 -40.48 -1.55
C ILE A 317 6.38 -41.62 -0.85
N VAL A 318 6.83 -41.97 0.35
CA VAL A 318 6.11 -42.82 1.31
C VAL A 318 5.62 -41.93 2.43
N ARG A 319 4.30 -41.86 2.66
CA ARG A 319 3.68 -40.88 3.57
C ARG A 319 3.97 -41.18 5.05
N SER A 320 4.42 -42.39 5.37
CA SER A 320 4.88 -42.76 6.72
C SER A 320 6.33 -42.36 7.04
N ASP A 321 7.17 -42.03 6.05
CA ASP A 321 8.53 -41.48 6.26
C ASP A 321 8.77 -40.25 5.38
N THR A 322 8.10 -39.14 5.73
CA THR A 322 8.36 -37.82 5.15
C THR A 322 9.60 -37.13 5.73
N SER A 323 10.17 -37.69 6.81
CA SER A 323 11.24 -37.05 7.60
C SER A 323 12.58 -36.91 6.84
N ARG A 324 12.81 -37.78 5.85
CA ARG A 324 14.05 -37.88 5.07
C ARG A 324 13.95 -37.22 3.67
N ILE A 325 12.85 -36.51 3.41
CA ILE A 325 12.56 -35.91 2.09
C ILE A 325 13.16 -34.51 2.01
N GLU A 326 13.95 -34.22 0.97
CA GLU A 326 14.51 -32.89 0.70
C GLU A 326 13.92 -32.29 -0.59
N ILE A 327 13.61 -30.99 -0.59
CA ILE A 327 13.08 -30.28 -1.77
C ILE A 327 14.18 -29.37 -2.36
N HIS A 328 14.51 -29.60 -3.64
CA HIS A 328 15.58 -28.89 -4.32
C HIS A 328 15.05 -28.12 -5.53
N GLY A 329 15.23 -26.81 -5.52
CA GLY A 329 14.79 -25.93 -6.60
C GLY A 329 15.96 -25.30 -7.36
N PHE A 330 15.91 -25.31 -8.68
CA PHE A 330 16.91 -24.71 -9.56
C PHE A 330 16.29 -23.57 -10.37
N SER A 331 17.01 -22.44 -10.50
CA SER A 331 16.57 -21.30 -11.30
C SER A 331 17.67 -20.78 -12.22
N ASP A 332 17.28 -20.42 -13.45
CA ASP A 332 18.14 -19.80 -14.44
C ASP A 332 17.36 -18.81 -15.33
N ALA A 333 18.06 -17.86 -15.97
CA ALA A 333 17.51 -17.11 -17.08
C ALA A 333 18.53 -16.80 -18.20
N SER A 334 18.13 -17.16 -19.41
CA SER A 334 18.77 -16.72 -20.65
C SER A 334 18.17 -15.40 -21.17
N GLN A 335 18.71 -14.88 -22.27
CA GLN A 335 18.10 -13.75 -22.99
C GLN A 335 16.74 -14.12 -23.63
N LEU A 336 16.45 -15.41 -23.83
CA LEU A 336 15.23 -15.91 -24.47
C LEU A 336 14.13 -16.19 -23.44
N ALA A 337 14.48 -16.78 -22.29
CA ALA A 337 13.51 -17.19 -21.28
C ALA A 337 14.12 -17.32 -19.87
N MET A 338 13.24 -17.32 -18.88
CA MET A 338 13.54 -17.67 -17.49
C MET A 338 12.86 -18.99 -17.13
N ALA A 339 13.56 -19.81 -16.35
CA ALA A 339 13.12 -21.13 -15.94
C ALA A 339 13.31 -21.37 -14.44
N ALA A 340 12.41 -22.16 -13.87
CA ALA A 340 12.50 -22.70 -12.53
C ALA A 340 12.08 -24.16 -12.56
N ALA A 341 12.82 -25.05 -11.90
CA ALA A 341 12.48 -26.48 -11.82
C ALA A 341 12.65 -26.99 -10.38
N VAL A 342 11.75 -27.85 -9.94
CA VAL A 342 11.69 -28.39 -8.57
C VAL A 342 11.82 -29.90 -8.62
N TYR A 343 12.74 -30.39 -7.81
CA TYR A 343 13.11 -31.79 -7.64
C TYR A 343 12.84 -32.19 -6.20
N ILE A 344 12.52 -33.46 -6.03
CA ILE A 344 12.43 -34.09 -4.72
C ILE A 344 13.60 -35.08 -4.61
N LYS A 345 14.12 -35.20 -3.40
CA LYS A 345 15.08 -36.24 -3.03
C LYS A 345 14.45 -37.08 -1.94
N ALA A 346 14.28 -38.36 -2.21
CA ALA A 346 13.58 -39.32 -1.34
C ALA A 346 14.50 -40.51 -1.01
N PRO A 347 14.32 -41.18 0.13
CA PRO A 347 14.99 -42.45 0.40
C PRO A 347 14.49 -43.54 -0.55
N SER A 348 15.40 -44.20 -1.26
CA SER A 348 15.11 -45.39 -2.06
C SER A 348 15.34 -46.67 -1.23
N ASN A 349 14.78 -47.79 -1.70
CA ASN A 349 14.84 -49.09 -1.02
C ASN A 349 16.28 -49.56 -0.73
N ASP A 350 17.26 -49.19 -1.57
CA ASP A 350 18.67 -49.60 -1.46
C ASP A 350 19.49 -48.73 -0.49
N ASN A 351 18.85 -47.98 0.41
CA ASN A 351 19.46 -47.01 1.32
C ASN A 351 20.18 -45.82 0.62
N ALA A 352 20.13 -45.77 -0.72
CA ALA A 352 20.51 -44.63 -1.54
C ALA A 352 19.36 -43.61 -1.64
N PHE A 353 19.65 -42.38 -2.06
CA PHE A 353 18.61 -41.38 -2.34
C PHE A 353 18.27 -41.34 -3.84
N SER A 354 16.98 -41.47 -4.19
CA SER A 354 16.49 -41.14 -5.52
C SER A 354 16.28 -39.62 -5.62
N VAL A 355 16.45 -39.08 -6.83
CA VAL A 355 16.18 -37.68 -7.15
C VAL A 355 15.30 -37.67 -8.39
N GLN A 356 14.15 -36.99 -8.32
CA GLN A 356 13.17 -36.95 -9.40
C GLN A 356 12.65 -35.54 -9.70
N LEU A 357 12.36 -35.25 -10.96
CA LEU A 357 11.68 -34.02 -11.39
C LEU A 357 10.20 -34.05 -10.98
N VAL A 358 9.82 -33.12 -10.10
CA VAL A 358 8.44 -32.93 -9.65
C VAL A 358 7.66 -32.06 -10.65
N CYS A 359 8.17 -30.87 -10.92
CA CYS A 359 7.56 -29.90 -11.84
C CYS A 359 8.55 -28.80 -12.24
N SER A 360 8.30 -28.13 -13.36
CA SER A 360 9.02 -26.92 -13.74
C SER A 360 8.10 -25.83 -14.29
N LYS A 361 8.62 -24.61 -14.45
CA LYS A 361 7.90 -23.49 -15.02
C LYS A 361 8.82 -22.59 -15.84
N THR A 362 8.44 -22.35 -17.08
CA THR A 362 9.16 -21.51 -18.03
C THR A 362 8.34 -20.28 -18.43
N ARG A 363 9.00 -19.12 -18.56
CA ARG A 363 8.42 -17.88 -19.10
C ARG A 363 9.38 -17.27 -20.10
N VAL A 364 8.89 -16.92 -21.29
CA VAL A 364 9.66 -16.17 -22.29
C VAL A 364 10.07 -14.81 -21.72
N ALA A 365 11.26 -14.33 -22.08
CA ALA A 365 11.79 -13.07 -21.61
C ALA A 365 10.88 -11.89 -22.02
N PRO A 366 10.74 -10.83 -21.20
CA PRO A 366 9.96 -9.66 -21.56
C PRO A 366 10.54 -8.93 -22.78
N LEU A 367 9.68 -8.49 -23.70
CA LEU A 367 10.07 -7.69 -24.87
C LEU A 367 10.85 -6.41 -24.51
N LYS A 368 10.58 -5.83 -23.33
CA LYS A 368 11.41 -4.78 -22.76
C LYS A 368 12.70 -5.41 -22.20
N ARG A 369 13.81 -5.24 -22.93
CA ARG A 369 15.14 -5.75 -22.56
C ARG A 369 15.46 -5.45 -21.08
N LEU A 370 15.74 -6.51 -20.33
CA LEU A 370 16.29 -6.48 -18.98
C LEU A 370 17.73 -7.00 -19.02
N THR A 371 18.55 -6.62 -18.05
CA THR A 371 19.88 -7.21 -17.89
C THR A 371 19.77 -8.66 -17.41
N ILE A 372 20.76 -9.50 -17.74
CA ILE A 372 20.76 -10.93 -17.37
C ILE A 372 20.58 -11.11 -15.85
N PRO A 373 21.30 -10.40 -14.95
CA PRO A 373 21.05 -10.49 -13.50
C PRO A 373 19.62 -10.15 -13.05
N ARG A 374 18.93 -9.24 -13.75
CA ARG A 374 17.52 -8.92 -13.45
C ARG A 374 16.56 -10.00 -13.93
N LEU A 375 16.92 -10.75 -14.98
CA LEU A 375 16.18 -11.93 -15.44
C LEU A 375 16.42 -13.11 -14.48
N GLU A 376 17.67 -13.39 -14.10
CA GLU A 376 18.06 -14.42 -13.12
C GLU A 376 17.36 -14.20 -11.77
N LEU A 377 17.36 -12.98 -11.21
CA LEU A 377 16.60 -12.64 -10.01
C LEU A 377 15.07 -12.83 -10.19
N THR A 378 14.55 -12.68 -11.41
CA THR A 378 13.14 -12.93 -11.70
C THR A 378 12.86 -14.44 -11.85
N ALA A 379 13.82 -15.25 -12.30
CA ALA A 379 13.78 -16.71 -12.26
C ALA A 379 13.82 -17.23 -10.82
N ALA A 380 14.67 -16.66 -9.96
CA ALA A 380 14.69 -16.96 -8.53
C ALA A 380 13.34 -16.68 -7.83
N LEU A 381 12.67 -15.57 -8.18
CA LEU A 381 11.31 -15.29 -7.70
C LEU A 381 10.25 -16.25 -8.28
N LEU A 382 10.42 -16.69 -9.53
CA LEU A 382 9.57 -17.72 -10.13
C LEU A 382 9.73 -19.06 -9.38
N LEU A 383 10.97 -19.42 -9.03
CA LEU A 383 11.29 -20.61 -8.26
C LEU A 383 10.71 -20.55 -6.85
N ALA A 384 10.88 -19.44 -6.13
CA ALA A 384 10.34 -19.30 -4.77
C ALA A 384 8.83 -19.55 -4.72
N ARG A 385 8.09 -19.03 -5.71
CA ARG A 385 6.65 -19.26 -5.87
C ARG A 385 6.32 -20.69 -6.27
N LEU A 386 7.13 -21.31 -7.13
CA LEU A 386 6.94 -22.69 -7.56
C LEU A 386 7.13 -23.64 -6.38
N ILE A 387 8.25 -23.57 -5.66
CA ILE A 387 8.53 -24.36 -4.46
C ILE A 387 7.41 -24.23 -3.43
N THR A 388 6.98 -23.01 -3.09
CA THR A 388 5.94 -22.79 -2.07
C THR A 388 4.63 -23.47 -2.46
N ARG A 389 4.27 -23.42 -3.74
CA ARG A 389 3.08 -24.09 -4.27
C ARG A 389 3.25 -25.62 -4.27
N THR A 390 4.40 -26.13 -4.73
CA THR A 390 4.71 -27.56 -4.75
C THR A 390 4.74 -28.17 -3.35
N THR A 391 5.42 -27.54 -2.39
CA THR A 391 5.51 -27.97 -0.99
C THR A 391 4.14 -28.07 -0.34
N LYS A 392 3.24 -27.12 -0.64
CA LYS A 392 1.84 -27.14 -0.19
C LYS A 392 1.02 -28.26 -0.85
N ALA A 393 1.19 -28.48 -2.16
CA ALA A 393 0.45 -29.51 -2.90
C ALA A 393 0.90 -30.95 -2.56
N LEU A 394 2.19 -31.14 -2.25
CA LEU A 394 2.75 -32.43 -1.81
C LEU A 394 2.55 -32.71 -0.31
N GLU A 395 2.03 -31.76 0.46
CA GLU A 395 1.84 -31.87 1.92
C GLU A 395 3.15 -32.04 2.72
N LEU A 396 4.22 -31.37 2.30
CA LEU A 396 5.57 -31.49 2.90
C LEU A 396 6.06 -30.20 3.62
N PRO A 397 5.29 -29.59 4.55
CA PRO A 397 5.61 -28.27 5.10
C PRO A 397 6.91 -28.23 5.93
N GLU A 398 7.37 -29.37 6.45
CA GLU A 398 8.58 -29.50 7.27
C GLU A 398 9.82 -29.92 6.48
N ALA A 399 9.68 -30.29 5.20
CA ALA A 399 10.79 -30.76 4.39
C ALA A 399 11.83 -29.63 4.15
N PRO A 400 13.13 -29.87 4.34
CA PRO A 400 14.17 -28.87 4.08
C PRO A 400 14.18 -28.42 2.61
N VAL A 401 14.23 -27.11 2.41
CA VAL A 401 14.17 -26.45 1.09
C VAL A 401 15.54 -25.86 0.72
N PHE A 402 16.11 -26.34 -0.39
CA PHE A 402 17.36 -25.85 -0.96
C PHE A 402 17.13 -25.20 -2.33
N CYS A 403 17.55 -23.95 -2.50
CA CYS A 403 17.42 -23.20 -3.75
C CYS A 403 18.78 -23.01 -4.39
N TRP A 404 18.90 -23.24 -5.70
CA TRP A 404 20.16 -23.28 -6.44
C TRP A 404 20.14 -22.29 -7.61
N SER A 405 21.23 -21.52 -7.73
CA SER A 405 21.50 -20.66 -8.88
C SER A 405 23.01 -20.57 -9.13
N ASP A 406 23.39 -20.45 -10.39
CA ASP A 406 24.75 -20.15 -10.86
C ASP A 406 25.08 -18.64 -10.85
N SER A 407 24.08 -17.79 -10.67
CA SER A 407 24.27 -16.34 -10.59
C SER A 407 24.73 -15.91 -9.20
N THR A 408 26.04 -15.74 -9.04
CA THR A 408 26.64 -15.16 -7.82
C THR A 408 26.10 -13.75 -7.51
N VAL A 409 25.73 -12.98 -8.54
CA VAL A 409 25.07 -11.66 -8.40
C VAL A 409 23.67 -11.83 -7.79
N THR A 410 22.85 -12.74 -8.32
CA THR A 410 21.51 -13.01 -7.80
C THR A 410 21.55 -13.54 -6.36
N LEU A 411 22.46 -14.47 -6.06
CA LEU A 411 22.67 -14.96 -4.69
C LEU A 411 23.11 -13.84 -3.73
N THR A 412 24.05 -12.98 -4.14
CA THR A 412 24.48 -11.81 -3.36
C THR A 412 23.30 -10.85 -3.10
N TRP A 413 22.42 -10.66 -4.07
CA TRP A 413 21.22 -9.84 -3.91
C TRP A 413 20.20 -10.45 -2.95
N ILE A 414 19.96 -11.77 -3.03
CA ILE A 414 19.00 -12.49 -2.19
C ILE A 414 19.47 -12.64 -0.73
N ILE A 415 20.77 -12.85 -0.50
CA ILE A 415 21.34 -12.98 0.86
C ILE A 415 21.38 -11.63 1.59
N ALA A 416 21.54 -10.52 0.86
CA ALA A 416 21.58 -9.19 1.46
C ALA A 416 20.19 -8.65 1.83
N TYR A 417 20.16 -7.74 2.81
CA TYR A 417 18.92 -7.11 3.25
C TYR A 417 18.31 -6.21 2.15
N PRO A 418 16.99 -6.28 1.87
CA PRO A 418 16.37 -5.66 0.69
C PRO A 418 16.66 -4.16 0.53
N SER A 419 16.74 -3.41 1.63
CA SER A 419 16.91 -1.95 1.57
C SER A 419 18.25 -1.48 1.01
N ARG A 420 19.22 -2.38 0.84
CA ARG A 420 20.49 -2.11 0.14
C ARG A 420 20.27 -1.79 -1.34
N TRP A 421 19.25 -2.39 -1.96
CA TRP A 421 19.07 -2.42 -3.41
C TRP A 421 18.10 -1.35 -3.94
N LYS A 422 18.27 -0.99 -5.22
CA LYS A 422 17.31 -0.19 -5.99
C LYS A 422 15.97 -0.93 -6.15
N ASP A 423 14.90 -0.19 -6.42
CA ASP A 423 13.52 -0.66 -6.24
C ASP A 423 13.16 -1.96 -6.98
N PHE A 424 13.68 -2.16 -8.20
CA PHE A 424 13.43 -3.39 -8.98
C PHE A 424 13.95 -4.65 -8.26
N VAL A 425 15.17 -4.56 -7.72
CA VAL A 425 15.86 -5.65 -7.02
C VAL A 425 15.30 -5.79 -5.61
N ARG A 426 15.21 -4.69 -4.84
CA ARG A 426 14.62 -4.67 -3.49
C ARG A 426 13.27 -5.37 -3.45
N ASN A 427 12.35 -4.99 -4.33
CA ASN A 427 10.98 -5.53 -4.29
C ASN A 427 10.94 -7.04 -4.61
N ARG A 428 11.89 -7.55 -5.42
CA ARG A 428 12.01 -8.99 -5.73
C ARG A 428 12.68 -9.75 -4.58
N VAL A 429 13.74 -9.19 -4.00
CA VAL A 429 14.43 -9.77 -2.84
C VAL A 429 13.50 -9.85 -1.63
N SER A 430 12.73 -8.79 -1.34
CA SER A 430 11.69 -8.80 -0.31
C SER A 430 10.69 -9.92 -0.55
N ALA A 431 10.13 -10.02 -1.77
CA ALA A 431 9.19 -11.08 -2.12
C ALA A 431 9.80 -12.49 -2.05
N ILE A 432 11.08 -12.68 -2.39
CA ILE A 432 11.76 -13.98 -2.25
C ILE A 432 11.91 -14.35 -0.77
N GLN A 433 12.36 -13.42 0.08
CA GLN A 433 12.56 -13.62 1.52
C GLN A 433 11.22 -13.79 2.28
N GLU A 434 10.15 -13.12 1.85
CA GLU A 434 8.79 -13.26 2.40
C GLU A 434 8.14 -14.59 2.00
N ILE A 435 8.36 -15.07 0.78
CA ILE A 435 7.77 -16.31 0.26
C ILE A 435 8.53 -17.55 0.76
N LEU A 436 9.86 -17.49 0.83
CA LEU A 436 10.71 -18.58 1.34
C LEU A 436 11.66 -18.07 2.46
N PRO A 437 11.14 -17.77 3.66
CA PRO A 437 11.97 -17.34 4.79
C PRO A 437 12.98 -18.42 5.24
N ASN A 438 12.63 -19.70 5.06
CA ASN A 438 13.45 -20.86 5.44
C ASN A 438 14.25 -21.45 4.26
N GLY A 439 14.23 -20.82 3.08
CA GLY A 439 14.88 -21.37 1.87
C GLY A 439 16.40 -21.18 1.87
N SER A 440 17.17 -22.27 1.87
CA SER A 440 18.63 -22.24 1.79
C SER A 440 19.11 -21.96 0.36
N TRP A 441 19.43 -20.71 0.03
CA TRP A 441 20.01 -20.32 -1.26
C TRP A 441 21.50 -20.69 -1.37
N ARG A 442 21.87 -21.40 -2.44
CA ARG A 442 23.21 -21.96 -2.67
C ARG A 442 23.66 -21.81 -4.14
N PHE A 443 24.97 -21.87 -4.34
CA PHE A 443 25.59 -21.82 -5.66
C PHE A 443 25.63 -23.21 -6.33
N VAL A 444 25.35 -23.27 -7.63
CA VAL A 444 25.59 -24.44 -8.50
C VAL A 444 26.45 -24.00 -9.70
N PRO A 445 27.43 -24.79 -10.17
CA PRO A 445 28.13 -24.49 -11.41
C PRO A 445 27.17 -24.46 -12.60
N GLY A 446 27.24 -23.46 -13.48
CA GLY A 446 26.26 -23.30 -14.58
C GLY A 446 26.14 -24.50 -15.53
N LYS A 447 27.22 -25.28 -15.74
CA LYS A 447 27.17 -26.54 -16.52
C LYS A 447 26.34 -27.65 -15.85
N GLU A 448 26.11 -27.55 -14.54
CA GLU A 448 25.29 -28.47 -13.75
C GLU A 448 23.92 -27.85 -13.39
N ASN A 449 23.66 -26.60 -13.79
CA ASN A 449 22.38 -25.93 -13.57
C ASN A 449 21.35 -26.41 -14.59
N LEU A 450 20.58 -27.44 -14.23
CA LEU A 450 19.51 -28.02 -15.05
C LEU A 450 18.44 -27.01 -15.50
N ALA A 451 18.32 -25.83 -14.88
CA ALA A 451 17.36 -24.82 -15.29
C ALA A 451 17.77 -24.13 -16.61
N ASP A 452 19.06 -24.12 -16.96
CA ASP A 452 19.59 -23.62 -18.23
C ASP A 452 19.01 -24.38 -19.44
N LEU A 453 18.80 -25.69 -19.29
CA LEU A 453 18.15 -26.55 -20.28
C LEU A 453 16.73 -26.07 -20.60
N ALA A 454 16.01 -25.59 -19.59
CA ALA A 454 14.64 -25.07 -19.72
C ALA A 454 14.58 -23.57 -20.05
N SER A 455 15.67 -22.82 -19.85
CA SER A 455 15.77 -21.39 -20.20
C SER A 455 16.25 -21.17 -21.65
N ARG A 456 17.03 -22.09 -22.21
CA ARG A 456 17.48 -22.09 -23.61
C ARG A 456 16.62 -22.98 -24.51
N GLY A 457 16.19 -24.12 -23.97
CA GLY A 457 15.41 -25.13 -24.65
C GLY A 457 16.24 -26.22 -25.33
N LEU A 458 15.61 -27.38 -25.55
CA LEU A 458 16.21 -28.59 -26.11
C LEU A 458 15.37 -29.17 -27.26
N ARG A 459 15.97 -30.06 -28.05
CA ARG A 459 15.22 -30.92 -28.99
C ARG A 459 14.69 -32.18 -28.27
N PRO A 460 13.56 -32.77 -28.72
CA PRO A 460 12.96 -33.96 -28.09
C PRO A 460 13.91 -35.16 -27.94
N ASP A 461 14.67 -35.48 -28.99
CA ASP A 461 15.72 -36.52 -29.00
C ASP A 461 16.82 -36.28 -27.96
N GLN A 462 17.19 -35.01 -27.74
CA GLN A 462 18.14 -34.62 -26.71
C GLN A 462 17.56 -34.77 -25.30
N LEU A 463 16.29 -34.39 -25.09
CA LEU A 463 15.64 -34.45 -23.79
C LEU A 463 15.45 -35.89 -23.29
N LEU A 464 15.11 -36.82 -24.20
CA LEU A 464 14.83 -38.22 -23.88
C LEU A 464 15.98 -38.90 -23.11
N HIS A 465 17.22 -38.58 -23.46
CA HIS A 465 18.43 -39.18 -22.89
C HIS A 465 19.15 -38.27 -21.86
N HIS A 466 18.53 -37.15 -21.45
CA HIS A 466 19.20 -36.15 -20.64
C HIS A 466 19.11 -36.43 -19.13
N ASP A 467 19.97 -37.32 -18.61
CA ASP A 467 20.03 -37.70 -17.18
C ASP A 467 19.97 -36.50 -16.22
N LEU A 468 20.67 -35.39 -16.51
CA LEU A 468 20.68 -34.18 -15.66
C LEU A 468 19.29 -33.52 -15.51
N TRP A 469 18.40 -33.65 -16.49
CA TRP A 469 17.03 -33.11 -16.40
C TRP A 469 16.10 -34.04 -15.62
N TRP A 470 16.26 -35.36 -15.74
CA TRP A 470 15.36 -36.32 -15.09
C TRP A 470 15.77 -36.67 -13.66
N LYS A 471 17.08 -36.84 -13.42
CA LYS A 471 17.68 -37.30 -12.15
C LYS A 471 18.48 -36.23 -11.42
N GLY A 472 18.61 -35.02 -11.97
CA GLY A 472 19.41 -33.94 -11.40
C GLY A 472 20.93 -34.22 -11.41
N PRO A 473 21.74 -33.39 -10.72
CA PRO A 473 23.19 -33.55 -10.67
C PRO A 473 23.60 -34.77 -9.83
N LYS A 474 24.66 -35.48 -10.24
CA LYS A 474 25.15 -36.71 -9.57
C LYS A 474 25.64 -36.52 -8.12
N TRP A 475 25.87 -35.29 -7.67
CA TRP A 475 26.20 -34.96 -6.28
C TRP A 475 24.95 -34.78 -5.40
N LEU A 476 23.77 -34.59 -5.99
CA LEU A 476 22.55 -34.29 -5.25
C LEU A 476 22.02 -35.51 -4.47
N SER A 477 22.10 -36.70 -5.08
CA SER A 477 21.79 -38.00 -4.45
C SER A 477 22.79 -38.43 -3.37
N LYS A 478 23.92 -37.71 -3.23
CA LYS A 478 24.92 -37.94 -2.18
C LYS A 478 24.68 -37.05 -0.96
N SER A 479 25.49 -37.25 0.08
CA SER A 479 25.44 -36.44 1.30
C SER A 479 25.84 -34.97 1.05
N GLN A 480 25.33 -34.07 1.91
CA GLN A 480 25.54 -32.62 1.79
C GLN A 480 27.02 -32.19 1.76
N ALA A 481 27.94 -33.00 2.30
CA ALA A 481 29.38 -32.75 2.24
C ALA A 481 29.96 -32.81 0.82
N SER A 482 29.29 -33.51 -0.10
CA SER A 482 29.70 -33.64 -1.50
C SER A 482 29.08 -32.61 -2.46
N TRP A 483 28.19 -31.75 -1.95
CA TRP A 483 27.57 -30.68 -2.73
C TRP A 483 28.58 -29.56 -3.01
N PRO A 484 28.43 -28.76 -4.09
CA PRO A 484 29.33 -27.66 -4.39
C PRO A 484 29.43 -26.67 -3.22
N SER A 485 30.61 -26.61 -2.61
CA SER A 485 30.91 -25.74 -1.48
C SER A 485 31.33 -24.36 -1.98
N THR A 486 30.70 -23.32 -1.43
CA THR A 486 30.76 -21.98 -2.03
C THR A 486 32.06 -21.27 -1.67
N GLY A 487 32.96 -21.13 -2.65
CA GLY A 487 34.02 -20.11 -2.64
C GLY A 487 33.43 -18.71 -2.80
N TYR A 488 32.61 -18.27 -1.85
CA TYR A 488 31.83 -17.03 -1.95
C TYR A 488 32.74 -15.81 -1.98
N ARG A 489 32.93 -15.24 -3.18
CA ARG A 489 33.47 -13.90 -3.39
C ARG A 489 32.34 -13.02 -3.91
N PRO A 490 32.00 -11.89 -3.25
CA PRO A 490 31.00 -10.96 -3.76
C PRO A 490 31.41 -10.48 -5.15
N ALA A 491 30.52 -10.63 -6.13
CA ALA A 491 30.80 -10.18 -7.50
C ALA A 491 30.94 -8.64 -7.54
N PRO A 492 31.97 -8.08 -8.21
CA PRO A 492 32.20 -6.63 -8.24
C PRO A 492 31.03 -5.86 -8.86
N ASP A 493 30.31 -6.46 -9.82
CA ASP A 493 29.16 -5.87 -10.50
C ASP A 493 27.90 -5.75 -9.63
N SER A 494 27.85 -6.41 -8.47
CA SER A 494 26.71 -6.32 -7.55
C SER A 494 26.44 -4.89 -7.07
N ASN A 495 27.47 -4.03 -7.08
CA ASN A 495 27.42 -2.62 -6.70
C ASN A 495 26.58 -1.75 -7.66
N LEU A 496 26.30 -2.19 -8.90
CA LEU A 496 25.56 -1.39 -9.89
C LEU A 496 24.08 -1.17 -9.52
N GLU A 497 23.45 -2.12 -8.83
CA GLU A 497 22.07 -2.02 -8.34
C GLU A 497 21.97 -1.66 -6.85
N GLU A 498 23.11 -1.50 -6.18
CA GLU A 498 23.16 -0.91 -4.85
C GLU A 498 22.65 0.53 -4.91
N ARG A 499 21.80 0.91 -3.95
CA ARG A 499 21.50 2.32 -3.73
C ARG A 499 22.80 2.97 -3.29
N SER A 500 23.16 4.11 -3.89
CA SER A 500 24.33 4.89 -3.48
C SER A 500 24.21 5.27 -2.00
N GLY A 501 24.75 4.41 -1.14
CA GLY A 501 25.00 4.75 0.24
C GLY A 501 25.92 5.96 0.22
N TYR A 502 25.58 6.97 1.02
CA TYR A 502 26.60 7.91 1.45
C TYR A 502 27.58 7.12 2.30
N VAL A 503 28.60 6.55 1.66
CA VAL A 503 29.68 5.83 2.33
C VAL A 503 30.40 6.84 3.21
N MET A 504 29.96 6.89 4.45
CA MET A 504 30.78 7.39 5.53
C MET A 504 31.92 6.39 5.68
N VAL A 505 33.01 6.64 4.94
CA VAL A 505 34.30 6.05 5.27
C VAL A 505 34.63 6.57 6.66
N ALA A 506 34.29 5.76 7.66
CA ALA A 506 34.78 5.95 9.02
C ALA A 506 36.25 5.54 9.00
N ALA A 507 37.11 6.42 8.50
CA ALA A 507 38.55 6.32 8.72
C ALA A 507 38.76 6.15 10.23
N ALA A 508 39.35 5.04 10.62
CA ALA A 508 39.39 4.57 12.00
C ALA A 508 40.41 5.36 12.83
N CYS A 509 40.09 6.62 13.11
CA CYS A 509 40.76 7.47 14.10
C CYS A 509 39.67 8.17 14.94
N GLN A 510 38.95 7.41 15.76
CA GLN A 510 38.24 7.97 16.91
C GLN A 510 39.28 8.19 18.02
N PRO A 511 39.68 9.43 18.37
CA PRO A 511 40.33 9.66 19.66
C PRO A 511 39.36 9.23 20.77
N PRO A 512 39.86 8.74 21.93
CA PRO A 512 39.05 8.05 22.92
C PRO A 512 37.86 8.90 23.39
N CYS A 513 36.68 8.54 22.87
CA CYS A 513 35.43 9.22 23.17
C CYS A 513 34.92 8.71 24.52
N TRP A 514 35.20 9.48 25.58
CA TRP A 514 34.83 9.20 26.96
C TRP A 514 33.40 8.64 27.07
N GLU A 515 33.26 7.41 27.62
CA GLU A 515 31.98 6.71 27.70
C GLU A 515 30.85 7.53 28.35
N LEU A 516 31.22 8.44 29.25
CA LEU A 516 30.31 9.32 29.97
C LEU A 516 29.42 10.15 29.02
N LEU A 517 29.90 10.49 27.82
CA LEU A 517 29.10 11.17 26.78
C LEU A 517 27.98 10.30 26.19
N ARG A 518 28.10 8.98 26.25
CA ARG A 518 27.10 8.02 25.75
C ARG A 518 26.10 7.56 26.83
N LYS A 519 26.47 7.66 28.11
CA LYS A 519 25.67 7.20 29.25
C LYS A 519 24.53 8.15 29.68
N TYR A 520 24.48 9.39 29.15
CA TYR A 520 23.45 10.38 29.50
C TYR A 520 22.64 10.85 28.30
N SER A 521 21.33 11.03 28.52
CA SER A 521 20.33 11.53 27.54
C SER A 521 19.96 13.01 27.71
N SER A 522 20.59 13.72 28.64
CA SER A 522 20.36 15.15 28.94
C SER A 522 21.69 15.87 29.14
N LEU A 523 21.85 16.99 28.44
CA LEU A 523 23.01 17.87 28.58
C LEU A 523 23.16 18.38 30.02
N THR A 524 22.05 18.84 30.63
CA THR A 524 22.03 19.34 32.02
C THR A 524 22.51 18.29 33.01
N ARG A 525 22.10 17.02 32.83
CA ARG A 525 22.53 15.91 33.70
C ARG A 525 24.02 15.59 33.53
N LEU A 526 24.51 15.55 32.28
CA LEU A 526 25.93 15.38 31.97
C LEU A 526 26.79 16.47 32.63
N LEU A 527 26.41 17.74 32.48
CA LEU A 527 27.15 18.88 33.04
C LEU A 527 27.18 18.86 34.57
N ARG A 528 26.05 18.54 35.23
CA ARG A 528 25.99 18.44 36.69
C ARG A 528 26.85 17.29 37.22
N VAL A 529 26.75 16.09 36.64
CA VAL A 529 27.61 14.95 37.05
C VAL A 529 29.08 15.28 36.84
N THR A 530 29.44 15.90 35.72
CA THR A 530 30.82 16.33 35.44
C THR A 530 31.33 17.32 36.50
N ALA A 531 30.49 18.28 36.90
CA ALA A 531 30.81 19.25 37.94
C ALA A 531 31.01 18.57 39.31
N THR A 532 30.13 17.66 39.71
CA THR A 532 30.28 16.88 40.95
C THR A 532 31.55 16.03 40.97
N CYS A 533 31.86 15.30 39.88
CA CYS A 533 33.09 14.52 39.78
C CYS A 533 34.35 15.39 39.86
N ARG A 534 34.32 16.59 39.25
CA ARG A 534 35.43 17.56 39.35
C ARG A 534 35.57 18.14 40.75
N ARG A 535 34.46 18.48 41.42
CA ARG A 535 34.48 18.95 42.81
C ARG A 535 35.10 17.89 43.73
N PHE A 536 34.67 16.63 43.61
CA PHE A 536 35.26 15.52 44.36
C PHE A 536 36.79 15.41 44.12
N LEU A 537 37.24 15.48 42.86
CA LEU A 537 38.67 15.49 42.52
C LEU A 537 39.43 16.69 43.13
N PHE A 538 38.82 17.88 43.20
CA PHE A 538 39.44 19.05 43.83
C PHE A 538 39.51 18.92 45.37
N CYS A 539 38.48 18.36 46.01
CA CYS A 539 38.51 18.06 47.44
C CYS A 539 39.61 17.04 47.78
N VAL A 540 39.71 15.94 47.03
CA VAL A 540 40.76 14.91 47.21
C VAL A 540 42.17 15.48 46.98
N ARG A 541 42.32 16.46 46.08
CA ARG A 541 43.60 17.14 45.80
C ARG A 541 43.92 18.31 46.73
N LYS A 542 43.13 18.56 47.78
CA LYS A 542 43.32 19.66 48.76
C LYS A 542 43.57 21.05 48.13
N VAL A 543 42.89 21.36 47.03
CA VAL A 543 43.07 22.65 46.34
C VAL A 543 42.44 23.78 47.18
N PRO A 544 43.14 24.89 47.46
CA PRO A 544 42.58 26.01 48.22
C PRO A 544 41.28 26.54 47.59
N GLN A 545 40.33 26.95 48.44
CA GLN A 545 39.01 27.49 48.07
C GLN A 545 38.05 26.49 47.37
N SER A 546 38.26 25.17 47.43
CA SER A 546 37.28 24.21 46.90
C SER A 546 36.03 24.07 47.80
N SER A 547 34.85 24.36 47.24
CA SER A 547 33.56 24.27 47.96
C SER A 547 33.25 22.86 48.49
N PRO A 548 32.69 22.71 49.71
CA PRO A 548 32.32 21.41 50.27
C PRO A 548 31.35 20.61 49.39
N SER A 549 31.45 19.27 49.44
CA SER A 549 30.59 18.38 48.64
C SER A 549 29.09 18.56 48.92
N ASN A 550 28.71 19.05 50.09
CA ASN A 550 27.31 19.21 50.53
C ASN A 550 26.66 20.53 50.05
N TYR A 551 27.40 21.43 49.38
CA TYR A 551 26.85 22.69 48.86
C TYR A 551 26.21 22.49 47.47
N PRO A 552 25.19 23.28 47.04
CA PRO A 552 24.72 23.23 45.66
C PRO A 552 25.83 23.49 44.62
N LEU A 553 25.65 23.00 43.39
CA LEU A 553 26.56 23.26 42.28
C LEU A 553 26.46 24.73 41.85
N THR A 554 27.60 25.42 41.83
CA THR A 554 27.67 26.82 41.40
C THR A 554 27.59 26.95 39.87
N LEU A 555 27.16 28.12 39.39
CA LEU A 555 27.15 28.44 37.96
C LEU A 555 28.54 28.27 37.32
N ILE A 556 29.60 28.65 38.05
CA ILE A 556 31.00 28.58 37.61
C ILE A 556 31.42 27.12 37.36
N GLU A 557 31.09 26.19 38.25
CA GLU A 557 31.43 24.76 38.08
C GLU A 557 30.70 24.12 36.90
N ILE A 558 29.45 24.54 36.63
CA ILE A 558 28.68 24.10 35.46
C ILE A 558 29.28 24.67 34.17
N GLN A 559 29.67 25.94 34.16
CA GLN A 559 30.37 26.57 33.02
C GLN A 559 31.73 25.93 32.75
N GLN A 560 32.53 25.67 33.78
CA GLN A 560 33.81 24.94 33.67
C GLN A 560 33.63 23.51 33.15
N SER A 561 32.52 22.85 33.51
CA SER A 561 32.17 21.52 33.01
C SER A 561 31.75 21.55 31.54
N CYS A 562 31.04 22.59 31.12
CA CYS A 562 30.75 22.83 29.70
C CYS A 562 32.03 23.06 28.89
N ALA A 563 32.92 23.93 29.38
CA ALA A 563 34.21 24.20 28.76
C ALA A 563 35.09 22.95 28.62
N LEU A 564 35.05 22.02 29.59
CA LEU A 564 35.76 20.73 29.50
C LEU A 564 35.24 19.88 28.32
N TRP A 565 33.91 19.72 28.19
CA TRP A 565 33.34 18.96 27.08
C TRP A 565 33.58 19.62 25.72
N MET A 566 33.57 20.95 25.64
CA MET A 566 33.95 21.68 24.44
C MET A 566 35.43 21.48 24.08
N ARG A 567 36.32 21.41 25.07
CA ARG A 567 37.75 21.09 24.88
C ARG A 567 37.99 19.63 24.47
N ILE A 568 37.07 18.72 24.77
CA ILE A 568 37.08 17.33 24.24
C ILE A 568 36.59 17.31 22.78
N VAL A 569 35.56 18.10 22.43
CA VAL A 569 35.12 18.25 21.03
C VAL A 569 36.20 18.86 20.14
N ARG A 570 37.11 19.68 20.69
CA ARG A 570 38.31 20.20 19.99
C ARG A 570 39.11 19.12 19.25
N ALA A 571 39.16 17.88 19.75
CA ALA A 571 39.88 16.78 19.11
C ALA A 571 39.34 16.43 17.70
N TRP A 572 38.09 16.78 17.39
CA TRP A 572 37.46 16.57 16.08
C TRP A 572 37.93 17.55 14.99
N PHE A 573 38.66 18.61 15.36
CA PHE A 573 39.18 19.64 14.45
C PHE A 573 40.71 19.80 14.60
N HIS A 574 41.41 18.71 14.92
CA HIS A 574 42.80 18.77 15.35
C HIS A 574 43.78 19.24 14.24
N GLU A 575 43.50 18.93 12.97
CA GLU A 575 44.30 19.39 11.83
C GLU A 575 44.05 20.87 11.54
N GLU A 576 42.78 21.30 11.49
CA GLU A 576 42.43 22.70 11.24
C GLU A 576 42.95 23.61 12.35
N ILE A 577 42.89 23.16 13.60
CA ILE A 577 43.44 23.91 14.74
C ILE A 577 44.97 23.97 14.68
N ARG A 578 45.67 22.90 14.25
CA ARG A 578 47.14 22.96 14.04
C ARG A 578 47.51 23.97 12.96
N LEU A 579 46.76 24.05 11.87
CA LEU A 579 46.99 25.00 10.78
C LEU A 579 46.74 26.44 11.22
N LEU A 580 45.61 26.71 11.90
CA LEU A 580 45.25 28.04 12.39
C LEU A 580 46.22 28.55 13.48
N VAL A 581 46.70 27.69 14.38
CA VAL A 581 47.73 28.07 15.39
C VAL A 581 49.07 28.42 14.74
N ARG A 582 49.40 27.84 13.58
CA ARG A 582 50.61 28.15 12.81
C ARG A 582 50.47 29.35 11.86
N GLY A 583 49.35 30.09 11.92
CA GLY A 583 49.08 31.22 11.03
C GLY A 583 48.74 30.84 9.58
N GLY A 584 48.53 29.55 9.29
CA GLY A 584 48.21 29.05 7.95
C GLY A 584 46.73 29.22 7.60
N GLN A 585 46.44 29.50 6.33
CA GLN A 585 45.07 29.50 5.80
C GLN A 585 44.56 28.07 5.58
N LEU A 586 43.27 27.83 5.84
CA LEU A 586 42.63 26.54 5.57
C LEU A 586 42.46 26.30 4.05
N PRO A 587 42.66 25.07 3.54
CA PRO A 587 42.49 24.77 2.11
C PRO A 587 41.08 25.10 1.61
N LYS A 588 40.96 25.64 0.38
CA LYS A 588 39.67 26.06 -0.24
C LYS A 588 38.59 24.96 -0.28
N SER A 589 38.98 23.69 -0.17
CA SER A 589 38.10 22.51 -0.08
C SER A 589 37.47 22.28 1.29
N ASN A 590 38.01 22.85 2.38
CA ASN A 590 37.50 22.61 3.73
C ASN A 590 36.21 23.42 3.99
N SER A 591 35.17 22.74 4.46
CA SER A 591 33.86 23.32 4.80
C SER A 591 33.91 24.49 5.80
N LEU A 592 34.96 24.58 6.62
CA LEU A 592 35.15 25.62 7.61
C LEU A 592 35.63 26.97 7.03
N VAL A 593 36.24 27.01 5.83
CA VAL A 593 36.74 28.25 5.21
C VAL A 593 35.66 29.33 5.12
N ARG A 594 34.42 28.94 4.82
CA ARG A 594 33.25 29.83 4.69
C ARG A 594 32.79 30.48 6.00
N LEU A 595 33.35 30.07 7.14
CA LEU A 595 33.00 30.56 8.48
C LEU A 595 34.09 31.45 9.10
N THR A 596 35.12 31.79 8.32
CA THR A 596 36.28 32.61 8.72
C THR A 596 36.79 32.26 10.13
N PRO A 597 37.10 30.97 10.41
CA PRO A 597 37.18 30.46 11.77
C PRO A 597 38.44 30.96 12.46
N PHE A 598 38.32 31.32 13.75
CA PHE A 598 39.44 31.71 14.59
C PHE A 598 39.42 30.97 15.92
N ILE A 599 40.53 31.04 16.64
CA ILE A 599 40.71 30.39 17.95
C ILE A 599 40.61 31.48 19.03
N ASP A 600 39.76 31.25 20.03
CA ASP A 600 39.60 32.19 21.15
C ASP A 600 40.73 32.06 22.20
N ARG A 601 40.75 33.01 23.15
CA ARG A 601 41.68 33.02 24.30
C ARG A 601 41.62 31.77 25.19
N HIS A 602 40.59 30.93 25.04
CA HIS A 602 40.43 29.67 25.79
C HIS A 602 40.83 28.44 24.95
N GLY A 603 41.29 28.66 23.71
CA GLY A 603 41.74 27.62 22.79
C GLY A 603 40.59 26.86 22.12
N LEU A 604 39.41 27.49 21.97
CA LEU A 604 38.23 26.93 21.31
C LEU A 604 38.00 27.56 19.94
N LEU A 605 37.43 26.78 19.01
CA LEU A 605 37.19 27.19 17.63
C LEU A 605 35.84 27.92 17.50
N ARG A 606 35.86 29.16 17.00
CA ARG A 606 34.68 30.03 16.86
C ARG A 606 34.50 30.55 15.43
N VAL A 607 33.27 30.93 15.10
CA VAL A 607 32.92 31.59 13.83
C VAL A 607 33.40 33.05 13.84
N GLY A 608 34.17 33.44 12.82
CA GLY A 608 34.52 34.83 12.55
C GLY A 608 33.52 35.49 11.60
N GLY A 609 33.56 36.83 11.49
CA GLY A 609 32.69 37.55 10.56
C GLY A 609 32.46 39.02 10.91
N ARG A 610 31.59 39.66 10.13
CA ARG A 610 31.31 41.11 10.18
C ARG A 610 30.50 41.60 11.40
N LEU A 611 30.04 40.69 12.27
CA LEU A 611 29.23 41.02 13.46
C LEU A 611 30.04 41.55 14.65
N HIS A 612 31.32 41.85 14.47
CA HIS A 612 32.19 42.37 15.54
C HIS A 612 31.62 43.63 16.20
N ASN A 613 31.03 44.54 15.42
CA ASN A 613 30.49 45.82 15.90
C ASN A 613 29.01 45.76 16.35
N ALA A 614 28.34 44.61 16.24
CA ALA A 614 26.93 44.48 16.62
C ALA A 614 26.73 44.58 18.16
N GLN A 615 25.60 45.12 18.61
CA GLN A 615 25.23 45.17 20.05
C GLN A 615 24.61 43.85 20.53
N ILE A 616 25.32 42.73 20.33
CA ILE A 616 24.92 41.39 20.78
C ILE A 616 26.01 40.77 21.67
N GLY A 617 25.65 39.81 22.53
CA GLY A 617 26.60 39.13 23.41
C GLY A 617 27.74 38.44 22.65
N ILE A 618 28.94 38.38 23.23
CA ILE A 618 30.16 37.90 22.54
C ILE A 618 30.05 36.44 22.05
N GLU A 619 29.30 35.60 22.78
CA GLU A 619 28.98 34.22 22.39
C GLU A 619 28.07 34.15 21.13
N ALA A 620 27.20 35.14 20.93
CA ALA A 620 26.35 35.25 19.74
C ALA A 620 27.06 35.95 18.56
N LYS A 621 28.05 36.84 18.83
CA LYS A 621 28.95 37.37 17.79
C LYS A 621 29.81 36.26 17.19
N HIS A 622 30.33 35.38 18.05
CA HIS A 622 31.33 34.37 17.72
C HIS A 622 30.96 32.99 18.29
N PRO A 623 29.90 32.35 17.80
CA PRO A 623 29.43 31.07 18.33
C PRO A 623 30.44 29.94 18.16
N LEU A 624 30.43 29.00 19.10
CA LEU A 624 31.37 27.87 19.16
C LEU A 624 31.06 26.82 18.08
N ILE A 625 32.06 26.46 17.28
CA ILE A 625 31.87 25.53 16.15
C ILE A 625 31.75 24.09 16.65
N LEU A 626 30.65 23.42 16.29
CA LEU A 626 30.36 22.02 16.65
C LEU A 626 30.31 21.11 15.41
N PRO A 627 30.90 19.89 15.47
CA PRO A 627 30.85 18.94 14.37
C PRO A 627 29.43 18.36 14.24
N ARG A 628 29.03 18.04 13.00
CA ARG A 628 27.72 17.48 12.66
C ARG A 628 27.41 16.14 13.34
N ARG A 629 28.44 15.38 13.72
CA ARG A 629 28.35 13.99 14.22
C ARG A 629 29.12 13.80 15.53
N SER A 630 28.70 14.45 16.61
CA SER A 630 29.21 14.19 17.97
C SER A 630 28.05 13.89 18.93
N PRO A 631 28.22 12.99 19.92
CA PRO A 631 27.22 12.78 20.98
C PRO A 631 26.85 14.07 21.71
N LEU A 632 27.83 14.97 21.94
CA LEU A 632 27.57 16.27 22.57
C LEU A 632 26.65 17.13 21.69
N THR A 633 26.87 17.15 20.37
CA THR A 633 26.00 17.87 19.41
C THR A 633 24.55 17.38 19.49
N THR A 634 24.32 16.07 19.65
CA THR A 634 22.96 15.52 19.81
C THR A 634 22.32 15.97 21.13
N LEU A 635 23.06 15.96 22.24
CA LEU A 635 22.57 16.43 23.54
C LEU A 635 22.27 17.93 23.55
N VAL A 636 23.08 18.73 22.86
CA VAL A 636 22.88 20.17 22.66
C VAL A 636 21.65 20.46 21.78
N ILE A 637 21.41 19.67 20.72
CA ILE A 637 20.18 19.78 19.90
C ILE A 637 18.94 19.40 20.73
N GLU A 638 18.99 18.33 21.54
CA GLU A 638 17.86 17.92 22.39
C GLU A 638 17.55 18.95 23.48
N ASP A 639 18.57 19.52 24.13
CA ASP A 639 18.39 20.61 25.11
C ASP A 639 17.70 21.83 24.46
N ALA A 640 18.20 22.29 23.31
CA ALA A 640 17.59 23.40 22.57
C ALA A 640 16.17 23.06 22.05
N HIS A 641 15.92 21.81 21.63
CA HIS A 641 14.60 21.38 21.19
C HIS A 641 13.58 21.34 22.34
N ARG A 642 14.00 20.95 23.56
CA ARG A 642 13.16 21.01 24.75
C ARG A 642 12.95 22.43 25.26
N ARG A 643 14.01 23.26 25.30
CA ARG A 643 13.94 24.67 25.71
C ARG A 643 13.07 25.52 24.77
N SER A 644 13.04 25.18 23.48
CA SER A 644 12.09 25.75 22.50
C SER A 644 10.70 25.10 22.51
N LEU A 645 10.35 24.31 23.54
CA LEU A 645 9.06 23.63 23.72
C LEU A 645 8.63 22.79 22.50
N HIS A 646 9.56 21.97 22.01
CA HIS A 646 9.43 21.20 20.77
C HIS A 646 9.30 22.06 19.50
N GLY A 647 9.90 23.24 19.51
CA GLY A 647 9.92 24.18 18.38
C GLY A 647 10.44 23.54 17.08
N GLY A 648 9.96 24.08 15.95
CA GLY A 648 10.36 23.62 14.62
C GLY A 648 11.85 23.81 14.33
N THR A 649 12.29 23.30 13.18
CA THR A 649 13.73 23.25 12.81
C THR A 649 14.43 24.60 12.94
N GLN A 650 13.79 25.70 12.53
CA GLN A 650 14.37 27.04 12.61
C GLN A 650 14.37 27.62 14.03
N VAL A 651 13.32 27.39 14.83
CA VAL A 651 13.28 27.86 16.23
C VAL A 651 14.37 27.17 17.05
N THR A 652 14.50 25.84 16.91
CA THR A 652 15.58 25.08 17.54
C THR A 652 16.95 25.55 17.03
N LEU A 653 17.11 25.83 15.73
CA LEU A 653 18.37 26.30 15.15
C LEU A 653 18.73 27.74 15.55
N SER A 654 17.75 28.61 15.79
CA SER A 654 17.97 29.98 16.27
C SER A 654 18.54 29.99 17.68
N LEU A 655 17.87 29.28 18.60
CA LEU A 655 18.32 29.12 19.98
C LEU A 655 19.70 28.46 20.07
N LEU A 656 20.02 27.53 19.15
CA LEU A 656 21.36 26.96 19.04
C LEU A 656 22.40 28.00 18.64
N ARG A 657 22.11 28.86 17.66
CA ARG A 657 23.06 29.84 17.10
C ARG A 657 23.47 30.96 18.06
N GLU A 658 22.72 31.19 19.14
CA GLU A 658 23.10 32.11 20.22
C GLU A 658 24.37 31.68 20.97
N THR A 659 24.82 30.42 20.80
CA THR A 659 25.98 29.88 21.54
C THR A 659 26.81 28.88 20.72
N PHE A 660 26.18 28.13 19.81
CA PHE A 660 26.78 27.02 19.07
C PHE A 660 26.48 27.06 17.57
N TRP A 661 27.52 26.94 16.75
CA TRP A 661 27.42 26.83 15.31
C TRP A 661 27.66 25.40 14.84
N ILE A 662 26.58 24.65 14.60
CA ILE A 662 26.65 23.27 14.12
C ILE A 662 26.87 23.26 12.59
N ILE A 663 27.92 22.60 12.12
CA ILE A 663 28.22 22.47 10.69
C ILE A 663 27.03 21.79 9.96
N GLY A 664 26.38 22.54 9.06
CA GLY A 664 25.19 22.09 8.34
C GLY A 664 23.92 21.94 9.20
N GLY A 665 23.82 22.66 10.33
CA GLY A 665 22.88 22.45 11.44
C GLY A 665 21.40 22.21 11.11
N ARG A 666 20.86 22.75 10.00
CA ARG A 666 19.45 22.52 9.58
C ARG A 666 19.14 21.02 9.38
N ALA A 667 20.09 20.24 8.88
CA ALA A 667 19.91 18.81 8.64
C ALA A 667 19.87 17.94 9.92
N PRO A 668 20.85 18.00 10.85
CA PRO A 668 20.77 17.25 12.10
C PRO A 668 19.61 17.70 12.98
N VAL A 669 19.31 18.99 13.08
CA VAL A 669 18.14 19.48 13.84
C VAL A 669 16.83 18.95 13.26
N ARG A 670 16.63 19.00 11.93
CA ARG A 670 15.44 18.39 11.29
C ARG A 670 15.36 16.89 11.54
N SER A 671 16.47 16.16 11.43
CA SER A 671 16.53 14.71 11.70
C SER A 671 16.17 14.37 13.15
N HIS A 672 16.53 15.23 14.10
CA HIS A 672 16.20 15.09 15.51
C HIS A 672 14.70 15.28 15.75
N ILE A 673 14.13 16.39 15.26
CA ILE A 673 12.70 16.71 15.38
C ILE A 673 11.81 15.67 14.68
N LEU A 674 12.27 15.08 13.57
CA LEU A 674 11.55 14.00 12.88
C LEU A 674 11.44 12.72 13.73
N ARG A 675 12.43 12.45 14.59
CA ARG A 675 12.51 11.28 15.49
C ARG A 675 11.92 11.52 16.88
N CYS A 676 11.64 12.77 17.25
CA CYS A 676 10.96 13.11 18.49
C CYS A 676 9.52 12.56 18.47
N GLY A 677 9.21 11.59 19.34
CA GLY A 677 7.90 10.93 19.39
C GLY A 677 6.73 11.91 19.58
N ARG A 678 6.93 12.96 20.38
CA ARG A 678 5.94 14.03 20.57
C ARG A 678 5.69 14.84 19.28
N CYS A 679 6.74 15.10 18.49
CA CYS A 679 6.61 15.79 17.20
C CYS A 679 6.09 14.87 16.07
N ALA A 680 6.10 13.56 16.26
CA ALA A 680 5.60 12.57 15.31
C ALA A 680 4.07 12.38 15.46
N SER A 681 3.56 12.26 16.68
CA SER A 681 2.12 12.04 16.94
C SER A 681 1.24 13.19 16.41
N TYR A 682 1.67 14.45 16.55
CA TYR A 682 0.95 15.61 16.01
C TYR A 682 0.93 15.72 14.46
N ARG A 683 1.53 14.77 13.70
CA ARG A 683 1.76 14.93 12.24
C ARG A 683 0.71 14.27 11.31
N GLY A 684 -0.13 13.35 11.81
CA GLY A 684 -1.27 12.67 11.12
C GLY A 684 -1.33 12.70 9.57
N ILE A 685 -1.06 11.56 8.92
CA ILE A 685 -0.96 11.43 7.45
C ILE A 685 -2.37 11.32 6.79
N ARG A 686 -2.56 11.91 5.60
CA ARG A 686 -3.83 11.93 4.82
C ARG A 686 -3.60 11.68 3.31
N ALA A 687 -4.64 11.20 2.61
CA ALA A 687 -4.70 11.00 1.15
C ALA A 687 -4.78 12.32 0.34
N LYS A 688 -4.53 12.26 -0.98
CA LYS A 688 -4.08 13.41 -1.80
C LYS A 688 -4.45 13.35 -3.29
N GLN A 689 -4.82 14.50 -3.91
CA GLN A 689 -5.13 14.65 -5.35
C GLN A 689 -4.80 16.09 -5.85
N LEU A 690 -4.68 16.29 -7.18
CA LEU A 690 -4.28 17.56 -7.82
C LEU A 690 -5.41 18.63 -7.90
N MET A 691 -5.05 19.92 -7.73
CA MET A 691 -5.97 21.08 -7.74
C MET A 691 -6.21 21.68 -9.14
N GLY A 692 -7.32 22.41 -9.30
CA GLY A 692 -7.70 23.13 -10.55
C GLY A 692 -7.12 24.55 -10.69
N GLN A 693 -7.43 25.21 -11.81
CA GLN A 693 -6.93 26.54 -12.16
C GLN A 693 -7.55 27.69 -11.33
N LEU A 694 -6.91 28.86 -11.35
CA LEU A 694 -7.30 30.05 -10.57
C LEU A 694 -8.27 30.97 -11.36
N PRO A 695 -9.31 31.55 -10.73
CA PRO A 695 -10.21 32.51 -11.38
C PRO A 695 -9.54 33.84 -11.79
N SER A 696 -10.04 34.47 -12.85
CA SER A 696 -9.58 35.76 -13.38
C SER A 696 -9.49 36.87 -12.32
N ALA A 697 -10.49 36.96 -11.44
CA ALA A 697 -10.54 37.92 -10.32
C ALA A 697 -9.38 37.79 -9.29
N ARG A 698 -8.50 36.79 -9.42
CA ARG A 698 -7.26 36.64 -8.62
C ARG A 698 -5.98 37.04 -9.36
N VAL A 699 -6.04 37.29 -10.67
CA VAL A 699 -4.87 37.60 -11.52
C VAL A 699 -4.94 38.97 -12.20
N THR A 700 -6.11 39.63 -12.22
CA THR A 700 -6.27 41.01 -12.70
C THR A 700 -5.99 42.02 -11.56
N PRO A 701 -5.09 43.01 -11.75
CA PRO A 701 -4.91 44.12 -10.80
C PRO A 701 -6.17 44.99 -10.69
N ALA A 702 -6.56 45.36 -9.48
CA ALA A 702 -7.73 46.21 -9.20
C ALA A 702 -7.56 46.94 -7.84
N ARG A 703 -8.41 47.93 -7.54
CA ARG A 703 -8.38 48.59 -6.22
C ARG A 703 -8.61 47.58 -5.08
N PRO A 704 -8.03 47.80 -3.87
CA PRO A 704 -8.29 46.94 -2.72
C PRO A 704 -9.79 46.80 -2.46
N PHE A 705 -10.19 45.59 -2.08
CA PHE A 705 -11.58 45.19 -1.86
C PHE A 705 -12.56 45.37 -3.04
N TYR A 706 -12.12 45.68 -4.26
CA TYR A 706 -12.98 45.72 -5.46
C TYR A 706 -13.74 44.39 -5.67
N ASN A 707 -12.98 43.29 -5.64
CA ASN A 707 -13.47 41.93 -5.57
C ASN A 707 -13.15 41.36 -4.18
N SER A 708 -14.16 40.98 -3.40
CA SER A 708 -14.00 40.57 -2.00
C SER A 708 -14.70 39.24 -1.71
N GLY A 709 -14.06 38.39 -0.90
CA GLY A 709 -14.69 37.23 -0.26
C GLY A 709 -15.14 37.56 1.16
N LEU A 710 -16.22 36.93 1.63
CA LEU A 710 -16.86 37.18 2.92
C LEU A 710 -17.21 35.84 3.60
N ASP A 711 -16.94 35.75 4.90
CA ASP A 711 -17.29 34.61 5.75
C ASP A 711 -17.44 35.05 7.22
N TYR A 712 -18.22 34.29 8.00
CA TYR A 712 -18.40 34.48 9.43
C TYR A 712 -17.48 33.57 10.24
N ALA A 713 -16.58 34.17 11.03
CA ALA A 713 -15.97 33.43 12.13
C ALA A 713 -17.03 33.15 13.20
N GLY A 714 -17.43 31.87 13.30
CA GLY A 714 -18.36 31.36 14.31
C GLY A 714 -18.04 31.74 15.77
N PRO A 715 -18.99 31.48 16.69
CA PRO A 715 -19.32 32.39 17.78
C PRO A 715 -18.19 32.64 18.78
N VAL A 716 -17.97 33.92 19.06
CA VAL A 716 -17.09 34.42 20.14
C VAL A 716 -17.94 34.82 21.34
N THR A 717 -17.45 34.54 22.55
CA THR A 717 -18.17 34.87 23.79
C THR A 717 -17.90 36.32 24.19
N LEU A 718 -18.92 37.16 24.12
CA LEU A 718 -18.87 38.57 24.52
C LEU A 718 -19.55 38.78 25.88
N LYS A 719 -19.04 39.71 26.67
CA LYS A 719 -19.67 40.20 27.89
C LYS A 719 -20.45 41.49 27.64
N THR A 720 -21.60 41.59 28.27
CA THR A 720 -22.45 42.79 28.29
C THR A 720 -21.80 43.98 29.02
N TRP A 721 -21.12 43.76 30.15
CA TRP A 721 -20.32 44.78 30.84
C TRP A 721 -19.11 44.20 31.60
N LYS A 722 -18.30 45.07 32.21
CA LYS A 722 -17.11 44.69 32.98
C LYS A 722 -17.52 44.23 34.40
N GLY A 723 -17.56 42.93 34.65
CA GLY A 723 -17.87 42.38 35.98
C GLY A 723 -17.77 40.84 36.07
N ARG A 724 -17.77 40.30 37.30
CA ARG A 724 -17.80 38.84 37.55
C ARG A 724 -19.17 38.23 37.20
N ALA A 725 -20.26 38.92 37.52
CA ALA A 725 -21.64 38.50 37.24
C ALA A 725 -22.20 39.00 35.89
N ALA A 726 -21.38 39.59 35.02
CA ALA A 726 -21.84 40.11 33.72
C ALA A 726 -22.29 38.99 32.79
N ARG A 727 -23.51 39.11 32.23
CA ARG A 727 -24.11 38.11 31.34
C ARG A 727 -23.32 38.01 30.03
N SER A 728 -22.95 36.78 29.67
CA SER A 728 -22.28 36.48 28.41
C SER A 728 -23.29 36.19 27.28
N TYR A 729 -22.98 36.62 26.07
CA TYR A 729 -23.74 36.33 24.84
C TYR A 729 -22.80 35.94 23.70
N LYS A 730 -23.36 35.41 22.59
CA LYS A 730 -22.60 34.98 21.41
C LYS A 730 -22.55 36.11 20.39
N GLY A 731 -21.37 36.68 20.18
CA GLY A 731 -21.08 37.53 19.02
C GLY A 731 -20.44 36.72 17.89
N TYR A 732 -20.28 37.37 16.73
CA TYR A 732 -19.70 36.81 15.51
C TYR A 732 -18.70 37.82 14.92
N LEU A 733 -17.82 37.38 14.03
CA LEU A 733 -16.94 38.29 13.29
C LEU A 733 -17.15 38.12 11.79
N ALA A 734 -17.55 39.18 11.10
CA ALA A 734 -17.61 39.22 9.64
C ALA A 734 -16.21 39.53 9.10
N ILE A 735 -15.65 38.62 8.30
CA ILE A 735 -14.29 38.72 7.76
C ILE A 735 -14.37 38.91 6.25
N PHE A 736 -13.96 40.08 5.79
CA PHE A 736 -13.84 40.45 4.38
C PHE A 736 -12.40 40.25 3.91
N VAL A 737 -12.20 39.69 2.72
CA VAL A 737 -10.86 39.42 2.16
C VAL A 737 -10.80 39.83 0.69
N CYS A 738 -9.94 40.80 0.36
CA CYS A 738 -9.72 41.23 -1.02
C CYS A 738 -9.11 40.08 -1.86
N LEU A 739 -9.71 39.77 -3.01
CA LEU A 739 -9.25 38.65 -3.84
C LEU A 739 -7.95 38.93 -4.60
N ALA A 740 -7.65 40.20 -4.90
CA ALA A 740 -6.40 40.63 -5.53
C ALA A 740 -5.25 40.68 -4.50
N THR A 741 -5.22 41.70 -3.63
CA THR A 741 -4.12 41.93 -2.66
C THR A 741 -4.11 40.96 -1.48
N SER A 742 -5.16 40.15 -1.31
CA SER A 742 -5.38 39.30 -0.13
C SER A 742 -5.60 40.08 1.19
N ALA A 743 -5.67 41.41 1.18
CA ALA A 743 -5.93 42.23 2.36
C ALA A 743 -7.19 41.74 3.12
N VAL A 744 -7.14 41.78 4.46
CA VAL A 744 -8.21 41.32 5.35
C VAL A 744 -8.83 42.52 6.06
N HIS A 745 -10.14 42.51 6.26
CA HIS A 745 -10.87 43.46 7.10
C HIS A 745 -11.87 42.71 7.99
N ILE A 746 -12.03 43.14 9.25
CA ILE A 746 -12.79 42.39 10.24
C ILE A 746 -13.73 43.30 11.05
N GLU A 747 -15.02 42.99 11.02
CA GLU A 747 -16.06 43.66 11.80
C GLU A 747 -16.59 42.73 12.90
N VAL A 748 -16.78 43.27 14.12
CA VAL A 748 -17.52 42.56 15.18
C VAL A 748 -19.02 42.72 14.93
N VAL A 749 -19.77 41.64 15.08
CA VAL A 749 -21.23 41.58 14.89
C VAL A 749 -21.86 40.95 16.14
N THR A 750 -22.97 41.52 16.61
CA THR A 750 -23.61 41.16 17.88
C THR A 750 -24.39 39.85 17.83
N ASP A 751 -24.86 39.46 16.64
CA ASP A 751 -25.83 38.42 16.39
C ASP A 751 -25.79 38.00 14.91
N TYR A 752 -26.51 36.94 14.53
CA TYR A 752 -26.40 36.33 13.20
C TYR A 752 -27.47 36.82 12.20
N THR A 753 -28.17 37.93 12.51
CA THR A 753 -29.28 38.44 11.70
C THR A 753 -28.83 39.18 10.44
N THR A 754 -29.78 39.36 9.51
CA THR A 754 -29.63 40.18 8.31
C THR A 754 -29.28 41.63 8.65
N ASP A 755 -29.98 42.25 9.60
CA ASP A 755 -29.80 43.66 9.95
C ASP A 755 -28.43 43.92 10.59
N ALA A 756 -27.99 43.03 11.48
CA ALA A 756 -26.67 43.11 12.09
C ALA A 756 -25.54 42.97 11.05
N PHE A 757 -25.72 42.11 10.04
CA PHE A 757 -24.82 42.04 8.90
C PHE A 757 -24.85 43.32 8.05
N ILE A 758 -26.02 43.88 7.73
CA ILE A 758 -26.13 45.12 6.94
C ILE A 758 -25.43 46.28 7.67
N ALA A 759 -25.55 46.37 8.98
CA ALA A 759 -24.82 47.33 9.80
C ALA A 759 -23.30 47.12 9.71
N ALA A 760 -22.82 45.87 9.71
CA ALA A 760 -21.40 45.55 9.51
C ALA A 760 -20.92 45.87 8.09
N TYR A 761 -21.72 45.57 7.07
CA TYR A 761 -21.41 45.89 5.67
C TYR A 761 -21.31 47.41 5.43
N LYS A 762 -22.21 48.21 6.02
CA LYS A 762 -22.13 49.68 5.99
C LYS A 762 -20.86 50.22 6.67
N ARG A 763 -20.41 49.61 7.78
CA ARG A 763 -19.13 49.97 8.42
C ARG A 763 -17.93 49.63 7.55
N PHE A 764 -17.95 48.46 6.91
CA PHE A 764 -16.90 48.03 5.98
C PHE A 764 -16.84 48.92 4.73
N SER A 765 -17.97 49.15 4.04
CA SER A 765 -18.01 49.95 2.81
C SER A 765 -17.67 51.42 3.07
N GLY A 766 -18.09 51.98 4.21
CA GLY A 766 -17.67 53.32 4.66
C GLY A 766 -16.17 53.45 4.98
N ARG A 767 -15.46 52.34 5.23
CA ARG A 767 -14.01 52.32 5.53
C ARG A 767 -13.13 51.90 4.34
N ARG A 768 -13.66 51.10 3.41
CA ARG A 768 -12.90 50.44 2.33
C ARG A 768 -13.43 50.73 0.91
N GLY A 769 -14.54 51.47 0.81
CA GLY A 769 -15.29 51.66 -0.43
C GLY A 769 -16.23 50.49 -0.73
N ILE A 770 -17.21 50.72 -1.61
CA ILE A 770 -18.17 49.70 -2.06
C ILE A 770 -17.45 48.62 -2.89
N CYS A 771 -17.87 47.35 -2.81
CA CYS A 771 -17.34 46.28 -3.66
C CYS A 771 -18.07 46.22 -5.00
N ALA A 772 -17.38 45.88 -6.10
CA ALA A 772 -18.02 45.56 -7.37
C ALA A 772 -18.49 44.09 -7.42
N THR A 773 -17.76 43.18 -6.75
CA THR A 773 -18.21 41.79 -6.57
C THR A 773 -17.93 41.30 -5.15
N LEU A 774 -18.94 40.74 -4.50
CA LEU A 774 -18.86 40.11 -3.18
C LEU A 774 -19.12 38.60 -3.31
N GLN A 775 -18.27 37.77 -2.71
CA GLN A 775 -18.38 36.31 -2.76
C GLN A 775 -18.57 35.72 -1.36
N SER A 776 -19.62 34.94 -1.14
CA SER A 776 -19.89 34.25 0.13
C SER A 776 -20.45 32.84 -0.06
N ASP A 777 -20.67 32.12 1.02
CA ASP A 777 -21.52 30.93 1.02
C ASP A 777 -23.02 31.30 1.09
N CYS A 778 -23.89 30.31 0.87
CA CYS A 778 -25.35 30.47 0.88
C CYS A 778 -25.93 30.56 2.31
N GLY A 779 -25.29 31.29 3.22
CA GLY A 779 -25.84 31.58 4.54
C GLY A 779 -27.17 32.34 4.43
N THR A 780 -28.20 31.91 5.16
CA THR A 780 -29.55 32.51 5.08
C THR A 780 -29.58 34.00 5.42
N ASN A 781 -28.68 34.44 6.29
CA ASN A 781 -28.46 35.84 6.63
C ASN A 781 -27.79 36.65 5.50
N PHE A 782 -26.87 36.04 4.73
CA PHE A 782 -26.28 36.67 3.54
C PHE A 782 -27.29 36.74 2.38
N VAL A 783 -28.09 35.69 2.17
CA VAL A 783 -29.17 35.69 1.17
C VAL A 783 -30.24 36.73 1.54
N GLY A 784 -30.63 36.83 2.81
CA GLY A 784 -31.53 37.88 3.29
C GLY A 784 -30.96 39.28 3.11
N ALA A 785 -29.66 39.47 3.36
CA ALA A 785 -28.99 40.76 3.17
C ALA A 785 -28.86 41.17 1.71
N ASP A 786 -28.66 40.23 0.79
CA ASP A 786 -28.66 40.50 -0.66
C ASP A 786 -30.02 41.02 -1.12
N VAL A 787 -31.12 40.40 -0.68
CA VAL A 787 -32.49 40.86 -0.97
C VAL A 787 -32.75 42.25 -0.37
N GLU A 788 -32.40 42.46 0.89
CA GLU A 788 -32.66 43.72 1.59
C GLU A 788 -31.79 44.88 1.08
N LEU A 789 -30.52 44.64 0.74
CA LEU A 789 -29.67 45.64 0.10
C LEU A 789 -30.23 46.03 -1.29
N LYS A 790 -30.66 45.06 -2.11
CA LYS A 790 -31.32 45.34 -3.40
C LYS A 790 -32.60 46.17 -3.21
N ARG A 791 -33.41 45.86 -2.19
CA ARG A 791 -34.61 46.63 -1.82
C ARG A 791 -34.27 48.07 -1.43
N LEU A 792 -33.24 48.27 -0.60
CA LEU A 792 -32.79 49.60 -0.17
C LEU A 792 -32.22 50.43 -1.34
N PHE A 793 -31.44 49.82 -2.24
CA PHE A 793 -30.95 50.49 -3.46
C PHE A 793 -32.10 50.88 -4.41
N GLN A 794 -33.20 50.13 -4.43
CA GLN A 794 -34.39 50.48 -5.20
C GLN A 794 -35.22 51.61 -4.56
N GLN A 795 -35.23 51.73 -3.23
CA GLN A 795 -36.07 52.69 -2.49
C GLN A 795 -35.43 54.07 -2.23
N SER A 796 -34.11 54.24 -2.40
CA SER A 796 -33.41 55.52 -2.14
C SER A 796 -33.62 56.58 -3.25
N SER A 797 -34.79 56.62 -3.86
CA SER A 797 -35.02 57.15 -5.21
C SER A 797 -36.15 58.20 -5.27
N GLN A 798 -35.91 59.37 -4.69
CA GLN A 798 -36.62 60.60 -5.12
C GLN A 798 -35.69 61.83 -5.28
N GLU A 799 -34.68 62.01 -4.42
CA GLU A 799 -33.76 63.18 -4.52
C GLU A 799 -32.38 62.87 -5.14
N LEU A 800 -31.96 61.59 -5.29
CA LEU A 800 -30.66 61.20 -5.87
C LEU A 800 -30.76 60.61 -7.29
N GLY A 801 -31.75 61.01 -8.09
CA GLY A 801 -31.95 60.50 -9.45
C GLY A 801 -30.74 60.64 -10.39
N SER A 802 -29.91 61.69 -10.22
CA SER A 802 -28.67 61.90 -10.98
C SER A 802 -27.45 61.13 -10.44
N LEU A 803 -27.50 60.69 -9.18
CA LEU A 803 -26.44 59.92 -8.52
C LEU A 803 -26.68 58.41 -8.66
N ALA A 804 -27.94 58.00 -8.86
CA ALA A 804 -28.34 56.62 -9.11
C ALA A 804 -27.76 56.04 -10.41
N SER A 805 -27.53 56.84 -11.46
CA SER A 805 -26.89 56.37 -12.70
C SER A 805 -25.38 56.11 -12.54
N LEU A 806 -24.71 56.87 -11.65
CA LEU A 806 -23.32 56.65 -11.27
C LEU A 806 -23.20 55.44 -10.33
N LEU A 807 -24.12 55.30 -9.37
CA LEU A 807 -24.18 54.17 -8.44
C LEU A 807 -24.70 52.86 -9.07
N ALA A 808 -25.41 52.91 -10.21
CA ALA A 808 -25.77 51.73 -10.97
C ALA A 808 -24.54 50.97 -11.51
N ASN A 809 -23.41 51.66 -11.72
CA ASN A 809 -22.12 51.05 -12.04
C ASN A 809 -21.34 50.56 -10.80
N ASP A 810 -21.68 51.02 -9.59
CA ASP A 810 -21.11 50.57 -8.31
C ASP A 810 -21.98 49.50 -7.61
N GLY A 811 -23.02 49.00 -8.26
CA GLY A 811 -23.88 47.94 -7.73
C GLY A 811 -23.10 46.65 -7.45
N THR A 812 -22.96 46.28 -6.17
CA THR A 812 -22.22 45.09 -5.75
C THR A 812 -22.89 43.81 -6.28
N GLU A 813 -22.23 43.14 -7.24
CA GLU A 813 -22.67 41.84 -7.71
C GLU A 813 -22.35 40.76 -6.66
N TRP A 814 -23.36 40.28 -5.93
CA TRP A 814 -23.16 39.23 -4.92
C TRP A 814 -23.24 37.84 -5.57
N LYS A 815 -22.12 37.10 -5.53
CA LYS A 815 -21.98 35.73 -6.05
C LYS A 815 -21.91 34.72 -4.92
N PHE A 816 -22.92 33.88 -4.83
CA PHE A 816 -22.96 32.76 -3.87
C PHE A 816 -22.23 31.53 -4.41
N ASN A 817 -21.44 30.87 -3.58
CA ASN A 817 -20.78 29.61 -3.92
C ASN A 817 -21.80 28.47 -4.17
N PRO A 818 -21.54 27.52 -5.08
CA PRO A 818 -22.37 26.33 -5.23
C PRO A 818 -22.50 25.55 -3.92
N PRO A 819 -23.70 25.03 -3.57
CA PRO A 819 -23.90 24.29 -2.33
C PRO A 819 -22.89 23.15 -2.15
N SER A 820 -22.29 23.06 -0.95
CA SER A 820 -21.27 22.04 -0.61
C SER A 820 -19.94 22.11 -1.38
N ALA A 821 -19.58 23.26 -1.98
CA ALA A 821 -18.30 23.47 -2.68
C ALA A 821 -17.29 24.41 -1.95
N PRO A 822 -16.89 24.15 -0.68
CA PRO A 822 -16.05 25.08 0.11
C PRO A 822 -14.66 25.36 -0.50
N HIS A 823 -14.18 24.49 -1.38
CA HIS A 823 -12.88 24.64 -2.05
C HIS A 823 -12.75 25.91 -2.91
N PHE A 824 -13.85 26.56 -3.30
CA PHE A 824 -13.82 27.88 -3.94
C PHE A 824 -13.39 29.00 -2.95
N GLY A 825 -13.74 28.88 -1.66
CA GLY A 825 -13.54 29.90 -0.62
C GLY A 825 -12.15 29.96 0.04
N GLY A 826 -11.19 29.18 -0.43
CA GLY A 826 -9.91 28.93 0.29
C GLY A 826 -9.05 30.15 0.67
N LYS A 827 -9.29 31.36 0.13
CA LYS A 827 -8.61 32.60 0.62
C LYS A 827 -9.21 33.09 1.95
N TRP A 828 -10.54 33.15 2.06
CA TRP A 828 -11.19 33.64 3.28
C TRP A 828 -11.31 32.58 4.36
N GLU A 829 -11.49 31.29 4.02
CA GLU A 829 -11.36 30.20 4.99
C GLU A 829 -9.97 30.22 5.69
N ALA A 830 -8.90 30.53 4.94
CA ALA A 830 -7.56 30.69 5.48
C ALA A 830 -7.42 31.95 6.36
N ALA A 831 -8.12 33.04 6.02
CA ALA A 831 -8.18 34.23 6.86
C ALA A 831 -8.96 33.95 8.16
N VAL A 832 -10.16 33.37 8.10
CA VAL A 832 -10.97 32.94 9.26
C VAL A 832 -10.17 32.03 10.18
N LYS A 833 -9.45 31.05 9.62
CA LYS A 833 -8.57 30.16 10.38
C LYS A 833 -7.41 30.90 11.06
N SER A 834 -6.85 31.91 10.40
CA SER A 834 -5.78 32.75 10.95
C SER A 834 -6.31 33.66 12.07
N VAL A 835 -7.45 34.33 11.85
CA VAL A 835 -8.13 35.18 12.84
C VAL A 835 -8.52 34.38 14.09
N LYS A 836 -9.17 33.21 13.93
CA LYS A 836 -9.49 32.32 15.08
C LYS A 836 -8.24 31.84 15.82
N PHE A 837 -7.15 31.55 15.10
CA PHE A 837 -5.87 31.15 15.68
C PHE A 837 -5.20 32.30 16.47
N HIS A 838 -5.30 33.54 15.99
CA HIS A 838 -4.79 34.73 16.67
C HIS A 838 -5.65 35.07 17.90
N LEU A 839 -6.99 35.12 17.76
CA LEU A 839 -7.91 35.38 18.87
C LEU A 839 -7.75 34.40 20.03
N LYS A 840 -7.67 33.08 19.76
CA LYS A 840 -7.46 32.08 20.81
C LYS A 840 -6.12 32.26 21.54
N ARG A 841 -5.10 32.85 20.90
CA ARG A 841 -3.78 33.09 21.49
C ARG A 841 -3.68 34.43 22.25
N VAL A 842 -4.41 35.45 21.80
CA VAL A 842 -4.49 36.75 22.48
C VAL A 842 -5.41 36.64 23.69
N LEU A 843 -6.65 36.18 23.51
CA LEU A 843 -7.67 36.21 24.57
C LEU A 843 -7.65 34.95 25.47
N GLY A 844 -7.15 33.83 24.98
CA GLY A 844 -7.20 32.55 25.70
C GLY A 844 -8.66 32.15 25.98
N ASP A 845 -8.97 31.90 27.25
CA ASP A 845 -10.34 31.64 27.73
C ASP A 845 -11.02 32.90 28.33
N THR A 846 -10.43 34.09 28.14
CA THR A 846 -10.91 35.36 28.72
C THR A 846 -12.07 35.95 27.92
N ALA A 847 -13.25 36.03 28.54
CA ALA A 847 -14.40 36.71 27.94
C ALA A 847 -14.33 38.25 28.11
N VAL A 848 -14.39 38.95 26.97
CA VAL A 848 -14.20 40.40 26.81
C VAL A 848 -15.50 41.10 26.40
N THR A 849 -15.61 42.41 26.58
CA THR A 849 -16.76 43.21 26.09
C THR A 849 -16.68 43.47 24.58
N TYR A 850 -17.75 44.01 23.99
CA TYR A 850 -17.79 44.37 22.57
C TYR A 850 -16.68 45.37 22.17
N GLU A 851 -16.45 46.41 22.98
CA GLU A 851 -15.37 47.38 22.76
C GLU A 851 -13.99 46.72 22.85
N GLU A 852 -13.75 45.95 23.91
CA GLU A 852 -12.49 45.21 24.13
C GLU A 852 -12.20 44.23 22.97
N MET A 853 -13.23 43.54 22.45
CA MET A 853 -13.11 42.68 21.27
C MET A 853 -12.78 43.50 20.02
N THR A 854 -13.45 44.64 19.81
CA THR A 854 -13.24 45.49 18.63
C THR A 854 -11.81 46.00 18.57
N THR A 855 -11.25 46.48 19.69
CA THR A 855 -9.85 46.92 19.76
C THR A 855 -8.87 45.80 19.39
N VAL A 856 -9.05 44.60 19.95
CA VAL A 856 -8.20 43.43 19.68
C VAL A 856 -8.30 42.99 18.21
N VAL A 857 -9.51 42.98 17.65
CA VAL A 857 -9.77 42.59 16.26
C VAL A 857 -9.11 43.56 15.28
N VAL A 858 -9.19 44.87 15.51
CA VAL A 858 -8.52 45.89 14.67
C VAL A 858 -6.99 45.73 14.71
N GLN A 859 -6.41 45.38 15.85
CA GLN A 859 -4.97 45.11 15.95
C GLN A 859 -4.57 43.80 15.24
N ILE A 860 -5.41 42.76 15.31
CA ILE A 860 -5.22 41.53 14.52
C ILE A 860 -5.34 41.82 13.01
N GLU A 861 -6.24 42.70 12.58
CA GLU A 861 -6.35 43.16 11.19
C GLU A 861 -5.07 43.87 10.73
N ALA A 862 -4.54 44.81 11.52
CA ALA A 862 -3.29 45.50 11.24
C ALA A 862 -2.11 44.51 11.07
N VAL A 863 -1.96 43.57 12.02
CA VAL A 863 -0.93 42.52 11.98
C VAL A 863 -1.09 41.60 10.77
N LEU A 864 -2.31 41.19 10.44
CA LEU A 864 -2.54 40.39 9.23
C LEU A 864 -2.14 41.17 7.97
N ASN A 865 -2.44 42.46 7.90
CA ASN A 865 -2.13 43.27 6.73
C ASN A 865 -0.67 43.74 6.63
N SER A 866 0.15 43.65 7.69
CA SER A 866 1.60 43.90 7.64
C SER A 866 2.43 42.72 7.12
N ARG A 867 1.81 41.63 6.65
CA ARG A 867 2.53 40.43 6.17
C ARG A 867 3.19 40.61 4.79
N PRO A 868 4.36 40.02 4.52
CA PRO A 868 4.97 39.99 3.18
C PRO A 868 4.06 39.34 2.11
N LEU A 869 4.04 39.92 0.91
CA LEU A 869 3.45 39.31 -0.30
C LEU A 869 4.47 38.54 -1.15
N SER A 870 5.76 38.83 -0.99
CA SER A 870 6.89 38.18 -1.67
C SER A 870 7.89 37.64 -0.63
N PRO A 871 8.63 36.55 -0.90
CA PRO A 871 9.79 36.19 -0.10
C PRO A 871 10.86 37.30 -0.13
N LEU A 872 11.58 37.45 0.97
CA LEU A 872 12.80 38.27 1.06
C LEU A 872 13.86 37.74 0.08
N SER A 873 14.59 38.65 -0.56
CA SER A 873 15.73 38.34 -1.44
C SER A 873 16.87 37.64 -0.69
N ASP A 874 17.69 36.86 -1.40
CA ASP A 874 18.97 36.35 -0.88
C ASP A 874 20.10 37.41 -0.97
N ASP A 875 19.83 38.57 -1.59
CA ASP A 875 20.76 39.71 -1.62
C ASP A 875 20.76 40.47 -0.27
N VAL A 876 21.95 40.89 0.16
CA VAL A 876 22.20 41.57 1.45
C VAL A 876 21.81 43.05 1.40
N ASN A 877 21.46 43.60 0.23
CA ASN A 877 21.20 45.02 0.03
C ASN A 877 19.72 45.39 -0.21
N ASP A 878 18.80 44.42 -0.37
CA ASP A 878 17.37 44.70 -0.58
C ASP A 878 16.54 44.40 0.69
N TYR A 879 16.05 45.47 1.31
CA TYR A 879 15.31 45.43 2.58
C TYR A 879 13.81 45.75 2.42
N ALA A 880 13.33 46.04 1.21
CA ALA A 880 11.97 46.53 0.99
C ALA A 880 10.98 45.39 0.70
N VAL A 881 10.00 45.19 1.57
CA VAL A 881 8.99 44.12 1.43
C VAL A 881 7.60 44.70 1.20
N LEU A 882 6.98 44.34 0.07
CA LEU A 882 5.60 44.72 -0.23
C LEU A 882 4.59 43.95 0.64
N THR A 883 3.67 44.67 1.30
CA THR A 883 2.65 44.10 2.20
C THR A 883 1.23 44.50 1.76
N PRO A 884 0.15 43.78 2.14
CA PRO A 884 -1.22 44.24 1.91
C PRO A 884 -1.49 45.64 2.47
N GLY A 885 -0.84 46.01 3.58
CA GLY A 885 -0.93 47.33 4.21
C GLY A 885 -0.50 48.47 3.30
N HIS A 886 0.54 48.26 2.47
CA HIS A 886 1.00 49.27 1.50
C HIS A 886 -0.11 49.64 0.51
N PHE A 887 -0.95 48.68 0.11
CA PHE A 887 -2.10 48.94 -0.75
C PHE A 887 -3.28 49.61 -0.03
N LEU A 888 -3.35 49.55 1.30
CA LEU A 888 -4.46 50.11 2.08
C LEU A 888 -4.19 51.51 2.64
N MET A 889 -2.93 51.85 2.93
CA MET A 889 -2.54 53.09 3.63
C MET A 889 -1.29 53.75 3.02
N GLY A 890 -0.77 53.27 1.89
CA GLY A 890 0.50 53.74 1.29
C GLY A 890 1.76 53.28 2.03
N GLN A 891 1.64 52.89 3.30
CA GLN A 891 2.72 52.40 4.17
C GLN A 891 2.24 51.21 5.03
N ALA A 892 3.16 50.50 5.67
CA ALA A 892 2.81 49.39 6.56
C ALA A 892 2.09 49.94 7.82
N PRO A 893 1.03 49.29 8.33
CA PRO A 893 0.35 49.74 9.54
C PRO A 893 1.27 49.63 10.77
N THR A 894 1.69 50.78 11.29
CA THR A 894 2.42 50.89 12.55
C THR A 894 1.43 50.94 13.72
N ALA A 895 1.57 50.02 14.68
CA ALA A 895 0.87 50.14 15.96
C ALA A 895 1.48 51.27 16.80
N ILE A 896 0.67 51.95 17.61
CA ILE A 896 1.14 52.96 18.55
C ILE A 896 2.08 52.29 19.57
N PRO A 897 3.33 52.76 19.75
CA PRO A 897 4.27 52.15 20.68
C PRO A 897 3.93 52.50 22.12
N GLU A 898 3.64 51.49 22.93
CA GLU A 898 3.35 51.62 24.37
C GLU A 898 4.37 50.81 25.22
N PRO A 899 4.68 51.20 26.47
CA PRO A 899 5.73 50.54 27.28
C PRO A 899 5.46 49.07 27.62
N ASN A 900 6.47 48.22 27.58
CA ASN A 900 6.33 46.76 27.66
C ASN A 900 5.85 46.26 29.04
N LEU A 901 4.83 45.41 29.08
CA LEU A 901 4.23 44.84 30.31
C LEU A 901 4.42 43.31 30.43
N SER A 902 5.26 42.69 29.59
CA SER A 902 5.39 41.22 29.45
C SER A 902 5.92 40.48 30.69
N THR A 903 6.46 41.19 31.69
CA THR A 903 7.11 40.62 32.88
C THR A 903 6.26 40.70 34.16
N GLU A 904 5.14 41.43 34.15
CA GLU A 904 4.30 41.61 35.34
C GLU A 904 3.37 40.40 35.59
N PRO A 905 3.20 39.94 36.85
CA PRO A 905 2.30 38.84 37.18
C PRO A 905 0.83 39.18 36.90
N LEU A 906 0.08 38.23 36.35
CA LEU A 906 -1.36 38.35 36.04
C LEU A 906 -2.23 38.85 37.20
N SER A 907 -1.80 38.64 38.46
CA SER A 907 -2.51 39.08 39.67
C SER A 907 -2.39 40.58 39.99
N ARG A 908 -1.46 41.31 39.34
CA ARG A 908 -1.23 42.75 39.56
C ARG A 908 -1.68 43.65 38.41
N LEU A 909 -2.06 43.07 37.27
CA LEU A 909 -2.46 43.81 36.08
C LEU A 909 -3.91 44.31 36.19
N THR A 910 -4.13 45.59 35.88
CA THR A 910 -5.48 46.07 35.57
C THR A 910 -6.00 45.43 34.28
N ARG A 911 -7.32 45.38 34.11
CA ARG A 911 -7.97 44.72 32.96
C ARG A 911 -7.50 45.26 31.60
N TRP A 912 -7.14 46.54 31.52
CA TRP A 912 -6.57 47.16 30.31
C TRP A 912 -5.12 46.73 30.05
N GLN A 913 -4.29 46.70 31.09
CA GLN A 913 -2.90 46.22 31.01
C GLN A 913 -2.83 44.73 30.60
N LEU A 914 -3.82 43.92 30.99
CA LEU A 914 -3.92 42.51 30.60
C LEU A 914 -4.26 42.33 29.11
N LEU A 915 -5.18 43.15 28.57
CA LEU A 915 -5.46 43.21 27.12
C LEU A 915 -4.21 43.61 26.32
N ARG A 916 -3.44 44.58 26.83
CA ARG A 916 -2.18 45.03 26.22
C ARG A 916 -1.07 43.98 26.25
N GLN A 917 -0.84 43.33 27.40
CA GLN A 917 0.15 42.24 27.52
C GLN A 917 -0.12 41.11 26.51
N ALA A 918 -1.40 40.78 26.29
CA ALA A 918 -1.81 39.79 25.29
C ALA A 918 -1.50 40.18 23.84
N VAL A 919 -1.58 41.48 23.52
CA VAL A 919 -1.28 42.04 22.19
C VAL A 919 0.23 42.15 21.95
N GLU A 920 1.00 42.59 22.96
CA GLU A 920 2.47 42.65 22.92
C GLU A 920 3.07 41.25 22.70
N HIS A 921 2.65 40.26 23.49
CA HIS A 921 3.06 38.85 23.33
C HIS A 921 2.70 38.26 21.96
N PHE A 922 1.59 38.73 21.38
CA PHE A 922 1.18 38.33 20.04
C PHE A 922 2.11 38.91 18.96
N TRP A 923 2.49 40.20 19.02
CA TRP A 923 3.44 40.80 18.09
C TRP A 923 4.80 40.09 18.09
N THR A 924 5.34 39.73 19.26
CA THR A 924 6.62 38.98 19.36
C THR A 924 6.54 37.58 18.76
N ARG A 925 5.37 36.92 18.87
CA ARG A 925 5.15 35.59 18.27
C ARG A 925 4.82 35.63 16.79
N TRP A 926 4.08 36.63 16.32
CA TRP A 926 3.70 36.74 14.92
C TRP A 926 4.92 36.99 14.02
N SER A 927 5.81 37.90 14.42
CA SER A 927 7.04 38.20 13.67
C SER A 927 7.95 36.96 13.55
N SER A 928 8.07 36.16 14.61
CA SER A 928 8.88 34.94 14.63
C SER A 928 8.24 33.74 13.90
N GLU A 929 6.91 33.60 13.90
CA GLU A 929 6.21 32.46 13.31
C GLU A 929 5.72 32.66 11.86
N CYS A 930 5.31 33.89 11.48
CA CYS A 930 4.56 34.10 10.24
C CYS A 930 5.44 34.26 8.99
N LEU A 931 6.60 34.93 9.13
CA LEU A 931 7.60 35.11 8.05
C LEU A 931 8.11 33.78 7.47
N GLN A 932 8.20 32.72 8.28
CA GLN A 932 8.70 31.41 7.83
C GLN A 932 7.67 30.56 7.08
N ARG A 933 6.39 30.96 7.07
CA ARG A 933 5.30 30.12 6.57
C ARG A 933 5.12 30.20 5.04
N TYR A 934 5.61 31.26 4.41
CA TYR A 934 5.43 31.52 2.97
C TYR A 934 6.58 31.02 2.08
N GLN A 935 7.70 30.53 2.63
CA GLN A 935 8.83 29.95 1.86
C GLN A 935 8.61 28.49 1.39
N ALA A 936 7.38 27.96 1.39
CA ALA A 936 7.13 26.52 1.17
C ALA A 936 6.04 26.23 0.12
N ILE A 937 6.41 26.28 -1.17
CA ILE A 937 5.60 25.72 -2.27
C ILE A 937 6.39 24.61 -2.97
N SER A 938 5.84 23.39 -2.95
CA SER A 938 5.95 22.30 -3.97
C SER A 938 5.60 20.96 -3.33
N LYS A 939 4.40 20.40 -3.60
CA LYS A 939 3.99 19.08 -3.08
C LYS A 939 2.96 18.30 -3.93
N TRP A 940 2.86 18.53 -5.25
CA TRP A 940 1.93 17.79 -6.11
C TRP A 940 2.56 17.56 -7.51
N HIS A 941 3.00 16.33 -7.81
CA HIS A 941 3.60 15.98 -9.11
C HIS A 941 3.07 14.69 -9.74
N HIS A 942 2.27 13.88 -9.03
CA HIS A 942 1.76 12.61 -9.53
C HIS A 942 0.28 12.42 -9.18
N PRO A 943 -0.58 11.99 -10.11
CA PRO A 943 -1.94 11.53 -9.81
C PRO A 943 -1.89 10.16 -9.12
N ALA A 944 -2.74 9.96 -8.12
CA ALA A 944 -2.90 8.69 -7.41
C ALA A 944 -4.36 8.24 -7.44
N ASN A 945 -4.65 7.16 -8.17
CA ASN A 945 -6.00 6.60 -8.32
C ASN A 945 -6.07 5.24 -7.60
N GLU A 946 -6.38 5.24 -6.31
CA GLU A 946 -6.50 4.02 -5.49
C GLU A 946 -7.92 3.78 -4.94
N ILE A 947 -8.92 4.56 -5.38
CA ILE A 947 -10.33 4.39 -4.96
C ILE A 947 -11.14 3.84 -6.13
N LYS A 948 -11.80 2.69 -5.91
CA LYS A 948 -12.68 2.02 -6.86
C LYS A 948 -14.12 2.02 -6.34
N GLU A 949 -15.07 1.76 -7.22
CA GLU A 949 -16.44 1.44 -6.82
C GLU A 949 -16.40 0.12 -6.01
N GLY A 950 -17.16 0.07 -4.92
CA GLY A 950 -17.12 -1.01 -3.92
C GLY A 950 -16.15 -0.80 -2.75
N SER A 951 -15.15 0.08 -2.85
CA SER A 951 -14.15 0.30 -1.79
C SER A 951 -14.78 0.76 -0.47
N VAL A 952 -14.30 0.21 0.66
CA VAL A 952 -14.70 0.60 2.01
C VAL A 952 -13.79 1.70 2.56
N VAL A 953 -14.38 2.83 2.97
CA VAL A 953 -13.66 4.04 3.38
C VAL A 953 -14.23 4.63 4.67
N LEU A 954 -13.37 5.20 5.51
CA LEU A 954 -13.76 6.00 6.67
C LEU A 954 -13.98 7.45 6.24
N ILE A 955 -15.15 8.01 6.56
CA ILE A 955 -15.44 9.42 6.27
C ILE A 955 -14.86 10.28 7.38
N THR A 956 -13.88 11.13 7.06
CA THR A 956 -13.32 12.06 8.04
C THR A 956 -14.30 13.21 8.29
N ASP A 957 -14.96 13.18 9.44
CA ASP A 957 -15.87 14.23 9.91
C ASP A 957 -15.21 15.00 11.07
N GLU A 958 -15.22 16.33 11.00
CA GLU A 958 -14.57 17.21 11.98
C GLU A 958 -15.34 17.28 13.30
N ARG A 959 -16.57 16.76 13.34
CA ARG A 959 -17.43 16.71 14.54
C ARG A 959 -17.14 15.51 15.45
N TYR A 960 -16.38 14.52 14.98
CA TYR A 960 -16.09 13.30 15.73
C TYR A 960 -14.58 13.08 15.92
N PRO A 961 -14.14 12.59 17.11
CA PRO A 961 -12.75 12.21 17.32
C PRO A 961 -12.38 11.02 16.41
N PRO A 962 -11.08 10.81 16.08
CA PRO A 962 -10.66 9.83 15.07
C PRO A 962 -11.12 8.39 15.27
N GLY A 963 -11.43 7.98 16.51
CA GLY A 963 -11.99 6.66 16.84
C GLY A 963 -13.51 6.52 16.65
N LYS A 964 -14.20 7.53 16.11
CA LYS A 964 -15.68 7.54 15.90
C LYS A 964 -16.07 7.93 14.46
N TRP A 965 -15.17 7.82 13.49
CA TRP A 965 -15.51 8.13 12.08
C TRP A 965 -16.38 7.03 11.46
N PRO A 966 -17.47 7.40 10.75
CA PRO A 966 -18.38 6.41 10.17
C PRO A 966 -17.74 5.72 8.95
N LEU A 967 -17.92 4.40 8.86
CA LEU A 967 -17.62 3.60 7.68
C LEU A 967 -18.64 3.85 6.56
N ALA A 968 -18.16 3.86 5.32
CA ALA A 968 -18.97 4.00 4.11
C ALA A 968 -18.42 3.15 2.97
N ARG A 969 -19.28 2.75 2.03
CA ARG A 969 -18.89 2.07 0.79
C ARG A 969 -19.05 2.99 -0.42
N VAL A 970 -18.06 3.04 -1.29
CA VAL A 970 -18.12 3.80 -2.56
C VAL A 970 -19.11 3.12 -3.51
N ILE A 971 -20.11 3.87 -3.99
CA ILE A 971 -21.10 3.38 -4.98
C ILE A 971 -20.69 3.78 -6.40
N GLN A 972 -20.23 5.02 -6.59
CA GLN A 972 -20.02 5.59 -7.92
C GLN A 972 -18.89 6.62 -7.94
N LEU A 973 -18.07 6.64 -8.98
CA LEU A 973 -17.02 7.64 -9.23
C LEU A 973 -17.53 8.75 -10.17
N HIS A 974 -17.21 10.02 -9.86
CA HIS A 974 -17.52 11.18 -10.72
C HIS A 974 -16.22 11.81 -11.25
N PRO A 975 -15.77 11.45 -12.48
CA PRO A 975 -14.61 12.06 -13.12
C PRO A 975 -14.88 13.51 -13.56
N GLY A 976 -13.86 14.36 -13.48
CA GLY A 976 -13.90 15.72 -14.04
C GLY A 976 -13.64 15.75 -15.56
N PRO A 977 -13.71 16.94 -16.20
CA PRO A 977 -13.43 17.12 -17.63
C PRO A 977 -12.01 16.71 -18.06
N ASP A 978 -11.08 16.65 -17.11
CA ASP A 978 -9.70 16.20 -17.26
C ASP A 978 -9.50 14.71 -16.96
N GLY A 979 -10.59 13.93 -16.88
CA GLY A 979 -10.58 12.49 -16.60
C GLY A 979 -10.24 12.10 -15.16
N LEU A 980 -9.97 13.06 -14.27
CA LEU A 980 -9.58 12.78 -12.88
C LEU A 980 -10.79 12.82 -11.94
N THR A 981 -11.06 11.68 -11.28
CA THR A 981 -12.07 11.59 -10.23
C THR A 981 -11.65 12.42 -9.01
N ARG A 982 -12.54 13.31 -8.60
CA ARG A 982 -12.39 14.16 -7.39
C ARG A 982 -13.57 14.02 -6.41
N VAL A 983 -14.71 13.52 -6.89
CA VAL A 983 -15.96 13.33 -6.14
C VAL A 983 -16.44 11.89 -6.30
N VAL A 984 -16.99 11.31 -5.23
CA VAL A 984 -17.56 9.96 -5.21
C VAL A 984 -18.91 9.94 -4.51
N THR A 985 -19.82 9.06 -4.92
CA THR A 985 -21.06 8.73 -4.18
C THR A 985 -20.77 7.65 -3.15
N LEU A 986 -21.24 7.81 -1.92
CA LEU A 986 -21.02 6.88 -0.81
C LEU A 986 -22.36 6.37 -0.24
N ARG A 987 -22.38 5.11 0.23
CA ARG A 987 -23.45 4.52 1.05
C ARG A 987 -22.96 4.33 2.48
N ILE A 988 -23.70 4.85 3.45
CA ILE A 988 -23.62 4.43 4.87
C ILE A 988 -24.88 3.62 5.23
N SER A 989 -24.94 3.06 6.44
CA SER A 989 -26.09 2.25 6.89
C SER A 989 -27.44 2.97 6.87
N THR A 990 -27.46 4.31 6.87
CA THR A 990 -28.69 5.12 6.97
C THR A 990 -28.98 6.04 5.79
N SER A 991 -28.04 6.23 4.84
CA SER A 991 -28.22 7.19 3.73
C SER A 991 -27.16 7.06 2.62
N ILE A 992 -27.42 7.71 1.48
CA ILE A 992 -26.51 7.82 0.33
C ILE A 992 -26.22 9.31 0.05
N TYR A 993 -24.95 9.68 -0.14
CA TYR A 993 -24.56 11.07 -0.46
C TYR A 993 -23.19 11.20 -1.13
N LYS A 994 -22.93 12.32 -1.80
CA LYS A 994 -21.65 12.61 -2.49
C LYS A 994 -20.61 13.27 -1.58
N ARG A 995 -19.32 12.91 -1.73
CA ARG A 995 -18.18 13.51 -0.99
C ARG A 995 -16.91 13.66 -1.85
N PRO A 996 -16.05 14.66 -1.58
CA PRO A 996 -14.72 14.76 -2.19
C PRO A 996 -13.75 13.73 -1.61
N ILE A 997 -12.84 13.21 -2.44
CA ILE A 997 -11.82 12.22 -2.04
C ILE A 997 -10.94 12.71 -0.88
N ALA A 998 -10.68 14.02 -0.78
CA ALA A 998 -9.86 14.61 0.27
C ALA A 998 -10.46 14.52 1.69
N LYS A 999 -11.72 14.10 1.86
CA LYS A 999 -12.37 13.81 3.15
C LYS A 999 -12.56 12.31 3.43
N LEU A 1000 -11.83 11.45 2.71
CA LEU A 1000 -11.87 10.00 2.87
C LEU A 1000 -10.52 9.49 3.39
N CYS A 1001 -10.58 8.61 4.37
CA CYS A 1001 -9.45 7.80 4.79
C CYS A 1001 -9.71 6.37 4.34
N VAL A 1002 -8.84 5.84 3.46
CA VAL A 1002 -8.89 4.42 3.08
C VAL A 1002 -8.50 3.62 4.31
N SER A 1003 -9.35 2.68 4.72
CA SER A 1003 -9.03 1.80 5.85
C SER A 1003 -7.95 0.80 5.42
N PRO A 1004 -7.00 0.40 6.29
CA PRO A 1004 -6.06 -0.70 6.00
C PRO A 1004 -6.70 -2.09 5.88
N THR A 1005 -8.04 -2.16 5.84
CA THR A 1005 -8.85 -3.37 5.94
C THR A 1005 -9.79 -3.50 4.74
N ASP A 1006 -9.24 -3.78 3.57
CA ASP A 1006 -9.84 -4.80 2.70
C ASP A 1006 -8.89 -6.01 2.77
N PRO A 1007 -9.23 -7.09 3.51
CA PRO A 1007 -8.44 -8.31 3.51
C PRO A 1007 -8.59 -9.04 2.17
N ASP A 1008 -7.51 -9.63 1.68
CA ASP A 1008 -7.61 -10.76 0.74
C ASP A 1008 -8.47 -11.86 1.41
N PRO A 1009 -9.36 -12.57 0.70
CA PRO A 1009 -10.38 -13.44 1.30
C PRO A 1009 -9.83 -14.81 1.78
N ALA A 1010 -8.65 -14.83 2.38
CA ALA A 1010 -8.06 -15.98 3.05
C ALA A 1010 -7.64 -15.59 4.48
N TYR A 1011 -7.79 -16.52 5.42
CA TYR A 1011 -7.63 -16.36 6.89
C TYR A 1011 -8.80 -15.72 7.65
N SER A 1012 -9.84 -16.52 7.88
CA SER A 1012 -10.83 -16.31 8.95
C SER A 1012 -11.20 -17.65 9.63
N THR A 1013 -10.21 -18.35 10.18
CA THR A 1013 -10.43 -19.46 11.15
C THR A 1013 -9.18 -19.72 11.98
N THR A 1014 -9.10 -19.08 13.16
CA THR A 1014 -8.54 -19.54 14.45
C THR A 1014 -8.09 -18.33 15.28
N LEU A 1015 -8.56 -18.30 16.54
CA LEU A 1015 -8.04 -17.62 17.74
C LEU A 1015 -9.16 -16.98 18.59
N LEU A 1016 -10.02 -17.85 19.12
CA LEU A 1016 -10.74 -17.61 20.38
C LEU A 1016 -10.32 -18.70 21.37
N SER A 1017 -9.24 -18.45 22.12
CA SER A 1017 -9.01 -19.01 23.47
C SER A 1017 -7.66 -18.53 24.05
N LYS A 1018 -7.57 -18.53 25.39
CA LYS A 1018 -6.36 -18.36 26.22
C LYS A 1018 -5.71 -16.97 26.26
N ALA A 1019 -6.22 -16.14 27.18
CA ALA A 1019 -5.41 -15.20 27.95
C ALA A 1019 -5.89 -15.20 29.41
N GLY A 1020 -5.32 -16.10 30.22
CA GLY A 1020 -5.52 -16.18 31.67
C GLY A 1020 -4.30 -16.87 32.29
N GLY A 1021 -3.74 -16.29 33.35
CA GLY A 1021 -2.44 -16.71 33.89
C GLY A 1021 -1.90 -15.72 34.93
N ASN A 1022 -2.26 -15.97 36.19
CA ASN A 1022 -2.04 -15.18 37.40
C ASN A 1022 -0.61 -14.64 37.62
N VAL A 1023 -0.54 -13.50 38.31
CA VAL A 1023 0.48 -13.23 39.35
C VAL A 1023 -0.27 -12.83 40.61
N SER A 1024 0.02 -13.47 41.73
CA SER A 1024 -0.67 -13.34 43.00
C SER A 1024 0.29 -12.95 44.12
N GLU A 1025 0.00 -11.89 44.88
CA GLU A 1025 0.55 -11.74 46.24
C GLU A 1025 -0.30 -10.80 47.11
N MET A 1026 -0.60 -11.29 48.32
CA MET A 1026 -0.97 -10.61 49.57
C MET A 1026 -1.85 -9.34 49.57
N VAL A 1027 -3.06 -9.48 50.15
CA VAL A 1027 -3.71 -8.45 50.98
C VAL A 1027 -4.19 -9.11 52.28
N ILE A 1028 -4.03 -8.42 53.40
CA ILE A 1028 -4.40 -8.83 54.77
C ILE A 1028 -5.53 -7.91 55.26
N ASP A 1029 -6.47 -8.48 56.03
CA ASP A 1029 -7.54 -7.83 56.84
C ASP A 1029 -8.56 -6.92 56.11
N ALA A 1030 -9.83 -6.76 56.52
CA ALA A 1030 -10.80 -7.54 57.30
C ALA A 1030 -12.21 -6.91 57.00
N ASP A 1031 -13.39 -7.33 57.47
CA ASP A 1031 -13.84 -8.37 58.42
C ASP A 1031 -15.35 -8.71 58.14
N HIS A 1032 -15.95 -9.56 58.96
CA HIS A 1032 -17.38 -9.67 59.32
C HIS A 1032 -18.39 -10.25 58.31
N GLY A 1033 -18.67 -11.55 58.52
CA GLY A 1033 -20.02 -12.11 58.74
C GLY A 1033 -20.99 -12.25 57.55
N GLY A 1034 -21.72 -13.36 57.38
CA GLY A 1034 -21.78 -14.61 58.15
C GLY A 1034 -23.10 -15.37 57.93
N LEU A 1035 -23.05 -16.69 58.05
CA LEU A 1035 -24.16 -17.65 58.19
C LEU A 1035 -25.16 -17.88 57.02
N ASN A 1036 -25.10 -19.13 56.55
CA ASN A 1036 -26.19 -20.06 56.19
C ASN A 1036 -27.02 -19.91 54.90
N ASP A 1037 -27.41 -21.11 54.45
CA ASP A 1037 -28.27 -21.56 53.34
C ASP A 1037 -27.82 -21.31 51.88
#